data_AF-A0A8I2KP67-F1
#
_entry.id   AF-A0A8I2KP67-F1
#
_cell.length_a   1.000
_cell.length_b   1.000
_cell.length_c   1.000
_cell.angle_alpha   90.00
_cell.angle_beta   90.00
_cell.angle_gamma   90.00
#
_symmetry.space_group_name_H-M   'P 1'
#
loop_
_entity.id
_entity.type
_entity.pdbx_description
1 polymer ?
#
loop_
_entity_poly.entity_id
_entity_poly.type
_entity_poly.pdbx_seq_one_letter_code
_entity_poly.pdbx_strand_id
1 'polypeptide(L)'
;MVTEQIKRLKAYVAEIKTNPDKAWEIPVGNKAKKDDYYAMASHALLSKELDISTQALGGKTSAAKSYVPLMKELNDIMINEGVLIERTIASALELRRITMLWWKGLSEEEKLNLDHFGNSIKFKKYIKGWRGGKNYEKVIELGEQLNKELIDKGVLRDDYLSVKDRDKLLDKEFIPKQEATAQRWRELEALSLESIEDLLDPNSSEEPFVQLKQLVANVMASYSAKSSKSNFRDGYKHMCAFLEKSNVDTSSHLKDILSEYLLVRFKQDYVTPKLEDESLSPLTVPTLISSIRTILKRARALKGLDFHGYIDVEIEAKGRTTDSYKPYGKQERDDIDSAIKKDIDVTNALRKPYEKVAVGTYPLDNKGHLKQGFGTIENARYLFEEHLNCTPVYFNSAKTIEEKGFLKIVGKLELGLHEIYKSWGVLSIVDADVIAPFAFRLAQITGMNADPIFDLCINDFVKSHETIAKPCLRYWKERSTGEKELLLDLFEAKLQWLSKKQSIEVQSIFEVVIGLTAEIRKEADDSIKDKLFIFKSTGQTTYGEIKSFSNSKNNTGIYRNFVNRHSLRNEDGEPLLFSISRFRPTFVSEMLEAGVSIREIQLMLGHSNIQTTMNYLDRLDFNRFAREKLSEALSKIHQRTIVPKNDKSVPSEERNNPDRIIFTTPLSGCANIFSPPDFIRNMPSYVEGQACSQYNKCLSCENVLLAANHLPMLFAMRRDYLILTQRNRIMETPYGYVIEENLALLDEVLNPKKSDFSIEDLERAERLAVYEETAIVDGVTA
;
A
#
# COMPACT_ATOMS: atom_id res chain seq x y z
N MET A 1 36.25 67.00 35.95
CA MET A 1 36.99 66.35 34.85
C MET A 1 36.06 65.38 34.16
N VAL A 2 35.85 65.52 32.85
CA VAL A 2 35.05 64.56 32.06
C VAL A 2 35.87 63.27 31.92
N THR A 3 35.38 62.17 32.48
CA THR A 3 36.02 60.84 32.35
C THR A 3 36.17 60.45 30.88
N GLU A 4 37.29 59.81 30.52
CA GLU A 4 37.63 59.40 29.15
C GLU A 4 36.50 58.61 28.45
N GLN A 5 35.77 57.80 29.22
CA GLN A 5 34.59 57.05 28.78
C GLN A 5 33.44 57.94 28.24
N ILE A 6 33.22 59.14 28.81
CA ILE A 6 32.18 60.06 28.33
C ILE A 6 32.59 60.67 26.99
N LYS A 7 33.89 60.96 26.80
CA LYS A 7 34.39 61.47 25.52
C LYS A 7 34.22 60.43 24.41
N ARG A 8 34.50 59.15 24.70
CA ARG A 8 34.27 58.04 23.76
C ARG A 8 32.80 57.92 23.35
N LEU A 9 31.86 57.92 24.31
CA LEU A 9 30.43 57.88 23.99
C LEU A 9 29.99 59.11 23.19
N LYS A 10 30.47 60.30 23.55
CA LYS A 10 30.14 61.54 22.82
C LYS A 10 30.67 61.52 21.38
N ALA A 11 31.88 61.01 21.16
CA ALA A 11 32.44 60.84 19.82
C ALA A 11 31.63 59.83 19.00
N TYR A 12 31.24 58.70 19.61
CA TYR A 12 30.41 57.68 18.96
C TYR A 12 29.02 58.20 18.56
N VAL A 13 28.34 58.92 19.46
CA VAL A 13 27.04 59.56 19.14
C VAL A 13 27.20 60.61 18.05
N ALA A 14 28.28 61.39 18.07
CA ALA A 14 28.56 62.36 17.01
C ALA A 14 28.83 61.68 15.66
N GLU A 15 29.53 60.56 15.64
CA GLU A 15 29.79 59.77 14.43
C GLU A 15 28.48 59.27 13.80
N ILE A 16 27.62 58.65 14.61
CA ILE A 16 26.32 58.15 14.15
C ILE A 16 25.41 59.30 13.69
N LYS A 17 25.50 60.46 14.35
CA LYS A 17 24.78 61.67 13.92
C LYS A 17 25.25 62.19 12.56
N THR A 18 26.55 62.06 12.24
CA THR A 18 27.10 62.43 10.93
C THR A 18 26.82 61.40 9.84
N ASN A 19 26.58 60.14 10.22
CA ASN A 19 26.22 59.06 9.30
C ASN A 19 25.04 58.25 9.87
N PRO A 20 23.79 58.72 9.69
CA PRO A 20 22.62 58.10 10.28
C PRO A 20 22.38 56.65 9.86
N ASP A 21 22.84 56.24 8.68
CA ASP A 21 22.75 54.84 8.22
C ASP A 21 23.43 53.85 9.17
N LYS A 22 24.47 54.29 9.89
CA LYS A 22 25.16 53.48 10.91
C LYS A 22 24.27 53.17 12.12
N ALA A 23 23.11 53.80 12.27
CA ALA A 23 22.15 53.47 13.32
C ALA A 23 21.69 52.01 13.26
N TRP A 24 21.68 51.39 12.06
CA TRP A 24 21.34 49.98 11.87
C TRP A 24 22.44 49.01 12.36
N GLU A 25 23.65 49.49 12.59
CA GLU A 25 24.74 48.69 13.15
C GLU A 25 24.61 48.54 14.67
N ILE A 26 23.84 49.43 15.33
CA ILE A 26 23.67 49.49 16.77
C ILE A 26 22.72 48.38 17.25
N PRO A 27 23.16 47.43 18.09
CA PRO A 27 22.30 46.37 18.59
C PRO A 27 21.19 46.87 19.50
N VAL A 28 20.04 46.19 19.47
CA VAL A 28 18.85 46.56 20.23
C VAL A 28 18.73 45.72 21.52
N GLY A 29 18.37 46.39 22.62
CA GLY A 29 18.14 45.81 23.93
C GLY A 29 16.75 46.11 24.48
N ASN A 30 16.37 45.39 25.53
CA ASN A 30 15.08 45.58 26.20
C ASN A 30 15.04 46.91 26.96
N LYS A 31 13.92 47.64 26.83
CA LYS A 31 13.63 48.85 27.61
C LYS A 31 12.44 48.59 28.54
N ALA A 32 12.47 49.16 29.74
CA ALA A 32 11.30 49.14 30.62
C ALA A 32 10.14 49.91 29.96
N LYS A 33 8.93 49.33 29.98
CA LYS A 33 7.72 49.88 29.33
C LYS A 33 7.21 51.15 30.04
N LYS A 34 7.96 52.23 29.95
CA LYS A 34 7.62 53.55 30.52
C LYS A 34 7.08 54.52 29.47
N ASP A 35 7.28 54.21 28.19
CA ASP A 35 6.78 54.92 27.03
C ASP A 35 6.38 53.93 25.92
N ASP A 36 5.94 54.44 24.77
CA ASP A 36 5.51 53.64 23.62
C ASP A 36 6.66 52.85 22.95
N TYR A 37 7.93 53.03 23.38
CA TYR A 37 9.08 52.28 22.88
C TYR A 37 9.48 51.19 23.87
N TYR A 38 9.38 49.92 23.46
CA TYR A 38 9.72 48.77 24.32
C TYR A 38 11.18 48.33 24.19
N ALA A 39 11.96 49.05 23.39
CA ALA A 39 13.34 48.75 23.07
C ALA A 39 14.20 50.01 23.07
N MET A 40 15.52 49.83 23.19
CA MET A 40 16.52 50.88 23.18
C MET A 40 17.86 50.34 22.67
N ALA A 41 18.85 51.20 22.48
CA ALA A 41 20.23 50.79 22.24
C ALA A 41 20.74 49.85 23.35
N SER A 42 21.35 48.73 22.97
CA SER A 42 21.76 47.68 23.90
C SER A 42 22.91 48.12 24.79
N HIS A 43 22.63 48.36 26.08
CA HIS A 43 23.66 48.70 27.06
C HIS A 43 24.74 47.62 27.19
N ALA A 44 24.38 46.34 27.08
CA ALA A 44 25.33 45.24 27.26
C ALA A 44 26.37 45.17 26.13
N LEU A 45 25.94 45.43 24.88
CA LEU A 45 26.82 45.37 23.72
C LEU A 45 27.62 46.67 23.56
N LEU A 46 26.98 47.83 23.74
CA LEU A 46 27.69 49.12 23.77
C LEU A 46 28.73 49.20 24.90
N SER A 47 28.45 48.56 26.04
CA SER A 47 29.40 48.44 27.15
C SER A 47 30.68 47.73 26.71
N LYS A 48 30.55 46.66 25.92
CA LYS A 48 31.66 45.86 25.40
C LYS A 48 32.43 46.59 24.28
N GLU A 49 31.72 47.30 23.41
CA GLU A 49 32.28 48.00 22.26
C GLU A 49 33.05 49.27 22.66
N LEU A 50 32.50 50.05 23.60
CA LEU A 50 33.05 51.35 23.99
C LEU A 50 33.87 51.30 25.30
N ASP A 51 33.95 50.13 25.94
CA ASP A 51 34.61 49.91 27.24
C ASP A 51 34.04 50.83 28.34
N ILE A 52 32.70 50.82 28.46
CA ILE A 52 31.93 51.63 29.42
C ILE A 52 31.07 50.70 30.26
N SER A 53 30.99 50.87 31.58
CA SER A 53 30.14 49.99 32.41
C SER A 53 28.64 50.13 32.06
N THR A 54 27.91 49.00 32.08
CA THR A 54 26.44 48.98 31.88
C THR A 54 25.68 49.83 32.90
N GLN A 55 26.21 49.97 34.12
CA GLN A 55 25.66 50.84 35.16
C GLN A 55 25.81 52.32 34.81
N ALA A 56 26.91 52.72 34.16
CA ALA A 56 27.11 54.08 33.69
C ALA A 56 26.17 54.43 32.53
N LEU A 57 26.04 53.55 31.53
CA LEU A 57 25.08 53.71 30.42
C LEU A 57 23.63 53.75 30.91
N GLY A 58 23.31 52.95 31.94
CA GLY A 58 22.01 52.94 32.60
C GLY A 58 21.75 54.10 33.56
N GLY A 59 22.66 55.08 33.69
CA GLY A 59 22.48 56.26 34.53
C GLY A 59 22.47 55.99 36.04
N LYS A 60 23.08 54.88 36.51
CA LYS A 60 23.12 54.49 37.93
C LYS A 60 24.42 54.90 38.65
N THR A 61 25.19 55.81 38.07
CA THR A 61 26.46 56.31 38.63
C THR A 61 26.38 57.80 38.94
N SER A 62 27.33 58.33 39.70
CA SER A 62 27.45 59.77 40.00
C SER A 62 27.58 60.66 38.74
N ALA A 63 27.94 60.07 37.59
CA ALA A 63 28.05 60.74 36.29
C ALA A 63 26.77 60.63 35.42
N ALA A 64 25.63 60.18 35.97
CA ALA A 64 24.39 60.00 35.22
C ALA A 64 23.94 61.23 34.40
N LYS A 65 24.19 62.45 34.93
CA LYS A 65 23.87 63.72 34.26
C LYS A 65 24.59 63.90 32.91
N SER A 66 25.66 63.16 32.64
CA SER A 66 26.43 63.22 31.40
C SER A 66 26.13 62.07 30.43
N TYR A 67 25.82 60.87 30.92
CA TYR A 67 25.54 59.70 30.07
C TYR A 67 24.09 59.63 29.59
N VAL A 68 23.12 60.00 30.42
CA VAL A 68 21.69 59.89 30.09
C VAL A 68 21.30 60.74 28.88
N PRO A 69 21.75 62.02 28.72
CA PRO A 69 21.45 62.81 27.53
C PRO A 69 22.02 62.22 26.24
N LEU A 70 23.25 61.68 26.29
CA LEU A 70 23.91 61.07 25.12
C LEU A 70 23.21 59.77 24.69
N MET A 71 22.80 58.94 25.65
CA MET A 71 22.01 57.73 25.35
C MET A 71 20.61 58.07 24.85
N LYS A 72 20.01 59.17 25.32
CA LYS A 72 18.74 59.67 24.78
C LYS A 72 18.91 60.10 23.33
N GLU A 73 19.92 60.93 23.05
CA GLU A 73 20.25 61.38 21.68
C GLU A 73 20.49 60.18 20.74
N LEU A 74 21.21 59.15 21.19
CA LEU A 74 21.42 57.93 20.42
C LEU A 74 20.12 57.19 20.10
N ASN A 75 19.23 57.05 21.08
CA ASN A 75 17.92 56.42 20.86
C ASN A 75 17.04 57.26 19.94
N ASP A 76 17.07 58.59 20.06
CA ASP A 76 16.31 59.49 19.19
C ASP A 76 16.78 59.35 17.73
N ILE A 77 18.09 59.18 17.48
CA ILE A 77 18.62 58.87 16.15
C ILE A 77 18.09 57.51 15.65
N MET A 78 18.14 56.47 16.48
CA MET A 78 17.64 55.14 16.11
C MET A 78 16.12 55.12 15.83
N ILE A 79 15.35 56.01 16.46
CA ILE A 79 13.92 56.20 16.19
C ILE A 79 13.72 56.86 14.82
N ASN A 80 14.45 57.95 14.55
CA ASN A 80 14.35 58.67 13.28
C ASN A 80 14.73 57.80 12.07
N GLU A 81 15.73 56.93 12.23
CA GLU A 81 16.17 55.99 11.20
C GLU A 81 15.31 54.72 11.11
N GLY A 82 14.27 54.63 11.95
CA GLY A 82 13.31 53.51 11.94
C GLY A 82 13.89 52.18 12.44
N VAL A 83 15.02 52.19 13.15
CA VAL A 83 15.59 51.01 13.82
C VAL A 83 14.74 50.63 15.03
N LEU A 84 14.31 51.64 15.80
CA LEU A 84 13.37 51.48 16.91
C LEU A 84 11.96 51.83 16.45
N ILE A 85 11.05 50.86 16.55
CA ILE A 85 9.63 51.05 16.20
C ILE A 85 8.78 50.97 17.47
N GLU A 86 7.81 51.86 17.56
CA GLU A 86 6.82 51.87 18.64
C GLU A 86 6.16 50.50 18.83
N ARG A 87 5.89 50.18 20.09
CA ARG A 87 5.15 49.00 20.55
C ARG A 87 5.71 47.64 20.07
N THR A 88 6.96 47.63 19.61
CA THR A 88 7.62 46.42 19.11
C THR A 88 8.68 45.93 20.10
N ILE A 89 8.72 44.63 20.35
CA ILE A 89 9.66 44.03 21.30
C ILE A 89 11.11 44.04 20.76
N ALA A 90 12.09 44.17 21.65
CA ALA A 90 13.50 44.27 21.27
C ALA A 90 13.99 43.06 20.44
N SER A 91 13.52 41.84 20.73
CA SER A 91 13.92 40.65 19.98
C SER A 91 13.39 40.63 18.54
N ALA A 92 12.26 41.27 18.26
CA ALA A 92 11.75 41.40 16.90
C ALA A 92 12.53 42.48 16.13
N LEU A 93 12.83 43.61 16.79
CA LEU A 93 13.64 44.68 16.20
C LEU A 93 15.08 44.23 15.92
N GLU A 94 15.68 43.44 16.81
CA GLU A 94 17.02 42.89 16.61
C GLU A 94 17.06 41.91 15.43
N LEU A 95 16.06 41.03 15.28
CA LEU A 95 15.94 40.19 14.08
C LEU A 95 15.79 41.03 12.81
N ARG A 96 14.93 42.06 12.84
CA ARG A 96 14.74 42.98 11.71
C ARG A 96 16.04 43.69 11.33
N ARG A 97 16.81 44.15 12.32
CA ARG A 97 18.11 44.81 12.13
C ARG A 97 19.13 43.87 11.50
N ILE A 98 19.27 42.66 12.04
CA ILE A 98 20.18 41.62 11.50
C ILE A 98 19.81 41.28 10.06
N THR A 99 18.52 41.11 9.76
CA THR A 99 18.05 40.83 8.40
C THR A 99 18.34 41.99 7.44
N MET A 100 18.17 43.25 7.87
CA MET A 100 18.50 44.42 7.06
C MET A 100 19.99 44.53 6.75
N LEU A 101 20.85 44.31 7.75
CA LEU A 101 22.30 44.31 7.54
C LEU A 101 22.74 43.18 6.61
N TRP A 102 22.18 41.99 6.79
CA TRP A 102 22.40 40.88 5.87
C TRP A 102 21.98 41.24 4.45
N TRP A 103 20.78 41.78 4.25
CA TRP A 103 20.27 42.16 2.93
C TRP A 103 21.11 43.23 2.24
N LYS A 104 21.49 44.29 2.97
CA LYS A 104 22.35 45.37 2.48
C LYS A 104 23.77 44.89 2.18
N GLY A 105 24.23 43.83 2.84
CA GLY A 105 25.55 43.22 2.63
C GLY A 105 25.64 42.29 1.42
N LEU A 106 24.52 41.92 0.78
CA LEU A 106 24.51 41.07 -0.42
C LEU A 106 24.75 41.88 -1.68
N SER A 107 25.60 41.37 -2.56
CA SER A 107 25.70 41.83 -3.94
C SER A 107 24.45 41.48 -4.76
N GLU A 108 24.26 42.16 -5.89
CA GLU A 108 23.12 41.90 -6.77
C GLU A 108 23.14 40.45 -7.32
N GLU A 109 24.31 39.89 -7.63
CA GLU A 109 24.44 38.49 -8.06
C GLU A 109 24.04 37.50 -6.95
N GLU A 110 24.39 37.77 -5.70
CA GLU A 110 23.99 36.92 -4.58
C GLU A 110 22.47 36.97 -4.34
N LYS A 111 21.85 38.15 -4.48
CA LYS A 111 20.39 38.32 -4.35
C LYS A 111 19.62 37.51 -5.39
N LEU A 112 20.12 37.44 -6.63
CA LEU A 112 19.52 36.63 -7.70
C LEU A 112 19.59 35.12 -7.40
N ASN A 113 20.63 34.68 -6.67
CA ASN A 113 20.90 33.26 -6.37
C ASN A 113 20.38 32.81 -5.00
N LEU A 114 19.51 33.59 -4.34
CA LEU A 114 18.95 33.21 -3.05
C LEU A 114 18.00 32.01 -3.15
N ASP A 115 18.16 31.07 -2.22
CA ASP A 115 17.22 29.96 -2.06
C ASP A 115 15.83 30.49 -1.70
N HIS A 116 14.86 30.14 -2.54
CA HIS A 116 13.45 30.42 -2.32
C HIS A 116 12.63 29.14 -2.37
N PHE A 117 11.48 29.13 -1.70
CA PHE A 117 10.50 28.06 -1.77
C PHE A 117 9.10 28.65 -1.60
N GLY A 118 8.17 28.21 -2.44
CA GLY A 118 6.82 28.76 -2.46
C GLY A 118 6.79 30.26 -2.72
N ASN A 119 7.65 30.73 -3.63
CA ASN A 119 7.78 32.14 -4.02
C ASN A 119 8.14 33.11 -2.89
N SER A 120 8.94 32.63 -1.93
CA SER A 120 9.46 33.42 -0.82
C SER A 120 10.86 32.96 -0.44
N ILE A 121 11.73 33.88 -0.03
CA ILE A 121 13.09 33.58 0.42
C ILE A 121 13.05 32.66 1.64
N LYS A 122 13.94 31.65 1.67
CA LYS A 122 14.14 30.78 2.84
C LYS A 122 14.93 31.49 3.94
N PHE A 123 14.37 32.53 4.55
CA PHE A 123 15.07 33.34 5.57
C PHE A 123 15.70 32.54 6.72
N LYS A 124 15.10 31.42 7.14
CA LYS A 124 15.67 30.55 8.20
C LYS A 124 17.04 29.96 7.85
N LYS A 125 17.37 29.83 6.55
CA LYS A 125 18.68 29.35 6.09
C LYS A 125 19.79 30.37 6.37
N TYR A 126 19.46 31.66 6.29
CA TYR A 126 20.43 32.76 6.35
C TYR A 126 20.40 33.51 7.68
N ILE A 127 19.23 33.65 8.30
CA ILE A 127 19.00 34.41 9.52
C ILE A 127 18.68 33.46 10.68
N LYS A 128 19.63 33.34 11.61
CA LYS A 128 19.48 32.51 12.81
C LYS A 128 18.35 33.02 13.69
N GLY A 129 17.37 32.16 13.98
CA GLY A 129 16.24 32.49 14.83
C GLY A 129 15.10 33.23 14.14
N TRP A 130 15.10 33.31 12.79
CA TRP A 130 14.00 33.85 12.01
C TRP A 130 12.66 33.21 12.38
N ARG A 131 11.71 34.03 12.80
CA ARG A 131 10.37 33.63 13.23
C ARG A 131 9.35 34.71 12.97
N GLY A 132 8.12 34.29 12.71
CA GLY A 132 6.94 35.14 12.65
C GLY A 132 5.99 34.83 13.81
N GLY A 133 4.82 35.48 13.81
CA GLY A 133 3.76 35.31 14.79
C GLY A 133 3.54 36.56 15.65
N LYS A 134 2.73 36.43 16.70
CA LYS A 134 2.35 37.52 17.59
C LYS A 134 3.59 38.19 18.21
N ASN A 135 3.73 39.51 18.06
CA ASN A 135 4.89 40.36 18.40
C ASN A 135 6.09 40.31 17.43
N TYR A 136 6.00 39.61 16.29
CA TYR A 136 7.02 39.58 15.22
C TYR A 136 6.46 40.06 13.87
N GLU A 137 5.35 40.79 13.88
CA GLU A 137 4.67 41.29 12.69
C GLU A 137 5.62 42.12 11.83
N LYS A 138 6.42 42.99 12.46
CA LYS A 138 7.42 43.83 11.77
C LYS A 138 8.57 43.06 11.11
N VAL A 139 8.83 41.82 11.54
CA VAL A 139 9.82 40.94 10.89
C VAL A 139 9.21 40.31 9.64
N ILE A 140 7.93 39.94 9.70
CA ILE A 140 7.18 39.42 8.54
C ILE A 140 7.03 40.50 7.48
N GLU A 141 6.61 41.72 7.88
CA GLU A 141 6.48 42.86 6.96
C GLU A 141 7.79 43.15 6.23
N LEU A 142 8.94 43.10 6.94
CA LEU A 142 10.24 43.25 6.29
C LEU A 142 10.49 42.12 5.27
N GLY A 143 10.23 40.87 5.66
CA GLY A 143 10.40 39.73 4.75
C GLY A 143 9.56 39.85 3.48
N GLU A 144 8.33 40.35 3.59
CA GLU A 144 7.44 40.65 2.46
C GLU A 144 7.99 41.75 1.57
N GLN A 145 8.54 42.83 2.14
CA GLN A 145 9.19 43.90 1.39
C GLN A 145 10.39 43.38 0.56
N LEU A 146 11.24 42.55 1.17
CA LEU A 146 12.39 41.98 0.47
C LEU A 146 11.99 40.99 -0.63
N ASN A 147 10.95 40.18 -0.39
CA ASN A 147 10.38 39.32 -1.43
C ASN A 147 9.81 40.16 -2.59
N LYS A 148 9.14 41.28 -2.29
CA LYS A 148 8.62 42.18 -3.33
C LYS A 148 9.74 42.77 -4.19
N GLU A 149 10.85 43.18 -3.59
CA GLU A 149 12.03 43.63 -4.33
C GLU A 149 12.55 42.54 -5.31
N LEU A 150 12.50 41.26 -4.92
CA LEU A 150 12.86 40.15 -5.80
C LEU A 150 11.80 39.83 -6.87
N ILE A 151 10.53 40.11 -6.62
CA ILE A 151 9.47 40.04 -7.64
C ILE A 151 9.72 41.12 -8.69
N ASP A 152 9.97 42.36 -8.27
CA ASP A 152 10.25 43.48 -9.17
C ASP A 152 11.52 43.24 -10.02
N LYS A 153 12.49 42.47 -9.47
CA LYS A 153 13.71 42.03 -10.17
C LYS A 153 13.52 40.76 -11.03
N GLY A 154 12.34 40.16 -11.06
CA GLY A 154 12.01 38.98 -11.87
C GLY A 154 12.56 37.64 -11.34
N VAL A 155 13.07 37.60 -10.10
CA VAL A 155 13.54 36.36 -9.44
C VAL A 155 12.38 35.55 -8.88
N LEU A 156 11.39 36.26 -8.32
CA LEU A 156 10.15 35.68 -7.83
C LEU A 156 9.02 36.04 -8.79
N ARG A 157 8.00 35.19 -8.86
CA ARG A 157 6.86 35.36 -9.77
C ARG A 157 5.78 36.24 -9.15
N ASP A 158 5.19 37.15 -9.91
CA ASP A 158 4.06 37.97 -9.48
C ASP A 158 2.72 37.20 -9.53
N ASP A 159 2.61 36.22 -10.43
CA ASP A 159 1.45 35.34 -10.65
C ASP A 159 1.36 34.15 -9.69
N TYR A 160 2.24 34.07 -8.69
CA TYR A 160 2.27 32.93 -7.78
C TYR A 160 1.14 32.95 -6.75
N LEU A 161 0.22 31.98 -6.87
CA LEU A 161 -0.79 31.69 -5.85
C LEU A 161 -0.25 30.66 -4.84
N SER A 162 -0.33 30.96 -3.54
CA SER A 162 0.02 30.01 -2.48
C SER A 162 -0.98 28.85 -2.41
N VAL A 163 -0.57 27.67 -1.92
CA VAL A 163 -1.48 26.50 -1.76
C VAL A 163 -2.71 26.87 -0.93
N LYS A 164 -2.52 27.64 0.14
CA LYS A 164 -3.61 28.11 1.01
C LYS A 164 -4.62 29.01 0.29
N ASP A 165 -4.15 29.84 -0.64
CA ASP A 165 -5.02 30.73 -1.40
C ASP A 165 -5.65 30.01 -2.61
N ARG A 166 -4.96 29.02 -3.19
CA ARG A 166 -5.53 28.08 -4.15
C ARG A 166 -6.68 27.30 -3.55
N ASP A 167 -6.51 26.74 -2.35
CA ASP A 167 -7.54 25.97 -1.65
C ASP A 167 -8.77 26.84 -1.33
N LYS A 168 -8.57 28.10 -0.93
CA LYS A 168 -9.68 29.05 -0.71
C LYS A 168 -10.42 29.46 -1.99
N LEU A 169 -9.70 29.55 -3.12
CA LEU A 169 -10.30 29.82 -4.43
C LEU A 169 -11.04 28.58 -4.96
N LEU A 170 -10.47 27.39 -4.75
CA LEU A 170 -11.10 26.11 -5.04
C LEU A 170 -12.39 25.96 -4.22
N ASP A 171 -12.36 26.11 -2.89
CA ASP A 171 -13.54 25.89 -2.05
C ASP A 171 -14.74 26.78 -2.37
N LYS A 172 -14.53 28.05 -2.77
CA LYS A 172 -15.62 29.00 -2.99
C LYS A 172 -16.44 28.74 -4.26
N GLU A 173 -15.81 28.25 -5.32
CA GLU A 173 -16.51 27.98 -6.59
C GLU A 173 -16.64 26.49 -6.92
N PHE A 174 -15.68 25.67 -6.51
CA PHE A 174 -15.60 24.26 -6.91
C PHE A 174 -16.63 23.41 -6.18
N ILE A 175 -16.78 23.56 -4.86
CA ILE A 175 -17.71 22.74 -4.07
C ILE A 175 -19.15 22.96 -4.53
N PRO A 176 -19.66 24.21 -4.67
CA PRO A 176 -21.02 24.43 -5.17
C PRO A 176 -21.22 23.92 -6.60
N LYS A 177 -20.23 24.09 -7.50
CA LYS A 177 -20.30 23.57 -8.88
C LYS A 177 -20.31 22.04 -8.92
N GLN A 178 -19.51 21.37 -8.07
CA GLN A 178 -19.45 19.92 -7.98
C GLN A 178 -20.74 19.33 -7.40
N GLU A 179 -21.30 19.98 -6.37
CA GLU A 179 -22.60 19.62 -5.79
C GLU A 179 -23.73 19.82 -6.80
N ALA A 180 -23.78 20.95 -7.49
CA ALA A 180 -24.76 21.23 -8.54
C ALA A 180 -24.67 20.20 -9.68
N THR A 181 -23.45 19.87 -10.12
CA THR A 181 -23.23 18.83 -11.15
C THR A 181 -23.71 17.46 -10.66
N ALA A 182 -23.37 17.07 -9.42
CA ALA A 182 -23.79 15.81 -8.84
C ALA A 182 -25.31 15.74 -8.67
N GLN A 183 -25.95 16.84 -8.28
CA GLN A 183 -27.39 16.97 -8.17
C GLN A 183 -28.06 16.82 -9.53
N ARG A 184 -27.57 17.51 -10.57
CA ARG A 184 -28.08 17.39 -11.94
C ARG A 184 -28.06 15.93 -12.45
N TRP A 185 -26.99 15.18 -12.16
CA TRP A 185 -26.96 13.75 -12.49
C TRP A 185 -28.03 12.94 -11.75
N ARG A 186 -28.28 13.22 -10.46
CA ARG A 186 -29.34 12.54 -9.69
C ARG A 186 -30.74 12.87 -10.21
N GLU A 187 -30.97 14.11 -10.62
CA GLU A 187 -32.23 14.53 -11.24
C GLU A 187 -32.50 13.75 -12.53
N LEU A 188 -31.50 13.65 -13.41
CA LEU A 188 -31.61 12.88 -14.66
C LEU A 188 -31.75 11.37 -14.41
N GLU A 189 -31.08 10.82 -13.39
CA GLU A 189 -31.23 9.41 -12.97
C GLU A 189 -32.68 9.08 -12.52
N ALA A 190 -33.40 10.06 -11.98
CA ALA A 190 -34.78 9.89 -11.51
C ALA A 190 -35.83 10.00 -12.63
N LEU A 191 -35.46 10.50 -13.80
CA LEU A 191 -36.37 10.59 -14.95
C LEU A 191 -36.51 9.22 -15.63
N SER A 192 -37.75 8.85 -15.91
CA SER A 192 -38.05 7.70 -16.78
C SER A 192 -37.57 7.99 -18.21
N LEU A 193 -37.10 6.95 -18.91
CA LEU A 193 -36.66 7.05 -20.30
C LEU A 193 -36.99 5.74 -21.02
N GLU A 194 -38.26 5.57 -21.39
CA GLU A 194 -38.75 4.37 -22.07
C GLU A 194 -38.99 4.60 -23.58
N SER A 195 -39.27 5.84 -23.98
CA SER A 195 -39.46 6.22 -25.37
C SER A 195 -38.80 7.55 -25.72
N ILE A 196 -38.80 7.89 -27.01
CA ILE A 196 -38.22 9.14 -27.52
C ILE A 196 -38.92 10.39 -26.97
N GLU A 197 -40.21 10.29 -26.63
CA GLU A 197 -41.01 11.38 -26.04
C GLU A 197 -40.55 11.75 -24.62
N ASP A 198 -39.84 10.86 -23.93
CA ASP A 198 -39.29 11.11 -22.60
C ASP A 198 -37.97 11.91 -22.65
N LEU A 199 -37.39 12.13 -23.85
CA LEU A 199 -36.15 12.88 -24.00
C LEU A 199 -36.37 14.37 -23.77
N LEU A 200 -35.46 14.99 -23.02
CA LEU A 200 -35.44 16.44 -22.83
C LEU A 200 -35.23 17.16 -24.17
N ASP A 201 -35.84 18.34 -24.32
CA ASP A 201 -35.60 19.20 -25.48
C ASP A 201 -34.15 19.72 -25.45
N PRO A 202 -33.32 19.49 -26.48
CA PRO A 202 -31.94 19.99 -26.53
C PRO A 202 -31.82 21.50 -26.38
N ASN A 203 -32.85 22.27 -26.75
CA ASN A 203 -32.85 23.72 -26.66
C ASN A 203 -33.32 24.26 -25.30
N SER A 204 -33.81 23.38 -24.41
CA SER A 204 -34.29 23.77 -23.08
C SER A 204 -33.17 24.01 -22.06
N SER A 205 -31.91 23.72 -22.42
CA SER A 205 -30.76 23.82 -21.53
C SER A 205 -29.52 24.28 -22.29
N GLU A 206 -28.69 25.12 -21.65
CA GLU A 206 -27.34 25.45 -22.14
C GLU A 206 -26.35 24.26 -21.98
N GLU A 207 -26.84 23.10 -21.52
CA GLU A 207 -26.05 21.91 -21.25
C GLU A 207 -25.73 21.13 -22.54
N PRO A 208 -24.43 20.89 -22.86
CA PRO A 208 -24.05 20.24 -24.09
C PRO A 208 -24.51 18.78 -24.12
N PHE A 209 -25.13 18.38 -25.22
CA PHE A 209 -25.62 17.03 -25.49
C PHE A 209 -26.54 16.49 -24.36
N VAL A 210 -27.49 17.31 -23.90
CA VAL A 210 -28.37 16.99 -22.75
C VAL A 210 -29.11 15.66 -22.90
N GLN A 211 -29.55 15.30 -24.11
CA GLN A 211 -30.20 14.02 -24.38
C GLN A 211 -29.25 12.82 -24.21
N LEU A 212 -27.99 12.95 -24.64
CA LEU A 212 -26.95 11.95 -24.40
C LEU A 212 -26.66 11.83 -22.89
N LYS A 213 -26.64 12.95 -22.17
CA LYS A 213 -26.46 12.97 -20.72
C LYS A 213 -27.59 12.24 -19.99
N GLN A 214 -28.84 12.48 -20.39
CA GLN A 214 -30.02 11.79 -19.85
C GLN A 214 -29.95 10.28 -20.12
N LEU A 215 -29.57 9.86 -21.33
CA LEU A 215 -29.37 8.45 -21.66
C LEU A 215 -28.31 7.80 -20.76
N VAL A 216 -27.18 8.48 -20.54
CA VAL A 216 -26.10 8.01 -19.65
C VAL A 216 -26.61 7.90 -18.21
N ALA A 217 -27.35 8.89 -17.72
CA ALA A 217 -27.94 8.89 -16.39
C ALA A 217 -28.91 7.71 -16.19
N ASN A 218 -29.74 7.41 -17.19
CA ASN A 218 -30.64 6.26 -17.14
C ASN A 218 -29.88 4.91 -17.05
N VAL A 219 -28.77 4.77 -17.78
CA VAL A 219 -27.87 3.61 -17.62
C VAL A 219 -27.30 3.56 -16.21
N MET A 220 -26.84 4.68 -15.67
CA MET A 220 -26.26 4.75 -14.33
C MET A 220 -27.25 4.37 -13.23
N ALA A 221 -28.55 4.65 -13.40
CA ALA A 221 -29.60 4.27 -12.45
C ALA A 221 -29.68 2.76 -12.21
N SER A 222 -29.24 1.94 -13.18
CA SER A 222 -29.20 0.47 -13.08
C SER A 222 -28.02 -0.07 -12.23
N TYR A 223 -27.14 0.80 -11.73
CA TYR A 223 -25.95 0.41 -10.97
C TYR A 223 -25.96 1.05 -9.58
N SER A 224 -25.70 0.28 -8.54
CA SER A 224 -25.59 0.79 -7.16
C SER A 224 -24.21 1.38 -6.84
N ALA A 225 -23.14 0.82 -7.40
CA ALA A 225 -21.76 1.18 -7.07
C ALA A 225 -21.33 2.55 -7.63
N LYS A 226 -20.74 3.39 -6.77
CA LYS A 226 -20.24 4.74 -7.13
C LYS A 226 -19.16 4.69 -8.22
N SER A 227 -18.26 3.70 -8.17
CA SER A 227 -17.20 3.50 -9.17
C SER A 227 -17.76 3.20 -10.55
N SER A 228 -18.78 2.33 -10.64
CA SER A 228 -19.48 2.05 -11.90
C SER A 228 -20.15 3.30 -12.46
N LYS A 229 -20.84 4.08 -11.62
CA LYS A 229 -21.42 5.37 -12.03
C LYS A 229 -20.36 6.36 -12.54
N SER A 230 -19.17 6.38 -11.93
CA SER A 230 -18.05 7.21 -12.40
C SER A 230 -17.61 6.84 -13.82
N ASN A 231 -17.48 5.55 -14.12
CA ASN A 231 -17.06 5.07 -15.45
C ASN A 231 -17.99 5.56 -16.57
N PHE A 232 -19.30 5.67 -16.31
CA PHE A 232 -20.27 6.20 -17.27
C PHE A 232 -20.18 7.72 -17.42
N ARG A 233 -19.95 8.46 -16.32
CA ARG A 233 -19.71 9.91 -16.36
C ARG A 233 -18.44 10.24 -17.14
N ASP A 234 -17.38 9.47 -16.95
CA ASP A 234 -16.14 9.63 -17.69
C ASP A 234 -16.33 9.24 -19.17
N GLY A 235 -17.11 8.18 -19.43
CA GLY A 235 -17.56 7.81 -20.77
C GLY A 235 -18.29 8.94 -21.51
N TYR A 236 -19.24 9.59 -20.84
CA TYR A 236 -19.96 10.76 -21.36
C TYR A 236 -19.00 11.91 -21.69
N LYS A 237 -18.09 12.28 -20.77
CA LYS A 237 -17.12 13.37 -21.00
C LYS A 237 -16.26 13.13 -22.24
N HIS A 238 -15.73 11.92 -22.39
CA HIS A 238 -14.91 11.57 -23.55
C HIS A 238 -15.73 11.53 -24.84
N MET A 239 -16.97 11.06 -24.79
CA MET A 239 -17.88 11.09 -25.95
C MET A 239 -18.19 12.53 -26.37
N CYS A 240 -18.51 13.43 -25.44
CA CYS A 240 -18.73 14.85 -25.76
C CYS A 240 -17.50 15.48 -26.41
N ALA A 241 -16.30 15.24 -25.85
CA ALA A 241 -15.06 15.75 -26.43
C ALA A 241 -14.80 15.19 -27.85
N PHE A 242 -15.21 13.95 -28.14
CA PHE A 242 -15.16 13.40 -29.49
C PHE A 242 -16.17 14.06 -30.45
N LEU A 243 -17.41 14.28 -29.99
CA LEU A 243 -18.46 14.92 -30.77
C LEU A 243 -18.09 16.38 -31.10
N GLU A 244 -17.57 17.12 -30.13
CA GLU A 244 -17.05 18.48 -30.31
C GLU A 244 -15.90 18.51 -31.32
N LYS A 245 -14.92 17.60 -31.19
CA LYS A 245 -13.81 17.46 -32.16
C LYS A 245 -14.31 17.11 -33.56
N SER A 246 -15.46 16.44 -33.66
CA SER A 246 -16.10 16.06 -34.91
C SER A 246 -17.04 17.14 -35.46
N ASN A 247 -17.06 18.34 -34.87
CA ASN A 247 -17.93 19.47 -35.23
C ASN A 247 -19.44 19.15 -35.14
N VAL A 248 -19.85 18.29 -34.20
CA VAL A 248 -21.27 18.07 -33.91
C VAL A 248 -21.76 19.17 -32.97
N ASP A 249 -22.89 19.79 -33.30
CA ASP A 249 -23.49 20.84 -32.47
C ASP A 249 -23.90 20.27 -31.10
N THR A 250 -23.55 20.99 -30.04
CA THR A 250 -23.93 20.67 -28.65
C THR A 250 -25.44 20.55 -28.42
N SER A 251 -26.26 21.19 -29.27
CA SER A 251 -27.73 21.13 -29.25
C SER A 251 -28.32 20.02 -30.14
N SER A 252 -27.48 19.17 -30.74
CA SER A 252 -27.95 18.08 -31.62
C SER A 252 -28.85 17.09 -30.88
N HIS A 253 -29.91 16.63 -31.54
CA HIS A 253 -30.75 15.57 -30.99
C HIS A 253 -29.99 14.25 -30.97
N LEU A 254 -30.37 13.36 -30.05
CA LEU A 254 -29.76 12.04 -29.88
C LEU A 254 -29.82 11.21 -31.17
N LYS A 255 -30.91 11.31 -31.94
CA LYS A 255 -31.06 10.65 -33.25
C LYS A 255 -30.00 11.07 -34.27
N ASP A 256 -29.52 12.32 -34.19
CA ASP A 256 -28.53 12.88 -35.13
C ASP A 256 -27.10 12.58 -34.66
N ILE A 257 -26.92 12.31 -33.37
CA ILE A 257 -25.65 11.88 -32.77
C ILE A 257 -25.40 10.38 -33.03
N LEU A 258 -26.43 9.56 -32.93
CA LEU A 258 -26.33 8.11 -33.04
C LEU A 258 -26.11 7.67 -34.49
N SER A 259 -25.15 6.78 -34.70
CA SER A 259 -24.92 6.13 -35.99
C SER A 259 -24.36 4.73 -35.79
N GLU A 260 -24.52 3.87 -36.79
CA GLU A 260 -24.01 2.49 -36.75
C GLU A 260 -22.47 2.45 -36.57
N TYR A 261 -21.77 3.47 -37.06
CA TYR A 261 -20.32 3.60 -37.02
C TYR A 261 -19.80 4.41 -35.83
N LEU A 262 -20.68 4.91 -34.95
CA LEU A 262 -20.30 5.82 -33.87
C LEU A 262 -19.20 5.23 -32.97
N LEU A 263 -19.33 3.96 -32.58
CA LEU A 263 -18.35 3.29 -31.73
C LEU A 263 -17.01 3.05 -32.44
N VAL A 264 -17.05 2.75 -33.74
CA VAL A 264 -15.86 2.56 -34.59
C VAL A 264 -15.09 3.87 -34.71
N ARG A 265 -15.79 4.95 -35.05
CA ARG A 265 -15.19 6.29 -35.15
C ARG A 265 -14.68 6.81 -33.82
N PHE A 266 -15.43 6.58 -32.74
CA PHE A 266 -14.96 6.93 -31.40
C PHE A 266 -13.64 6.22 -31.07
N LYS A 267 -13.50 4.93 -31.41
CA LYS A 267 -12.25 4.20 -31.24
C LYS A 267 -11.13 4.78 -32.12
N GLN A 268 -11.37 4.91 -33.43
CA GLN A 268 -10.34 5.27 -34.42
C GLN A 268 -9.92 6.74 -34.38
N ASP A 269 -10.87 7.67 -34.27
CA ASP A 269 -10.65 9.11 -34.45
C ASP A 269 -10.34 9.84 -33.12
N TYR A 270 -10.67 9.20 -31.99
CA TYR A 270 -10.50 9.76 -30.65
C TYR A 270 -9.62 8.92 -29.74
N VAL A 271 -9.94 7.63 -29.54
CA VAL A 271 -9.22 6.79 -28.57
C VAL A 271 -7.80 6.46 -29.06
N THR A 272 -7.62 6.04 -30.30
CA THR A 272 -6.30 5.67 -30.83
C THR A 272 -5.30 6.86 -30.81
N PRO A 273 -5.64 8.06 -31.30
CA PRO A 273 -4.74 9.21 -31.23
C PRO A 273 -4.39 9.60 -29.78
N LYS A 274 -5.36 9.48 -28.87
CA LYS A 274 -5.13 9.75 -27.43
C LYS A 274 -4.29 8.70 -26.71
N LEU A 275 -4.19 7.49 -27.26
CA LEU A 275 -3.25 6.48 -26.78
C LEU A 275 -1.84 6.78 -27.29
N GLU A 276 -1.71 7.21 -28.55
CA GLU A 276 -0.43 7.55 -29.17
C GLU A 276 0.23 8.79 -28.55
N ASP A 277 -0.56 9.77 -28.12
CA ASP A 277 -0.06 11.00 -27.46
C ASP A 277 0.07 10.88 -25.93
N GLU A 278 -0.10 9.68 -25.37
CA GLU A 278 -0.08 9.36 -23.93
C GLU A 278 -1.09 10.13 -23.06
N SER A 279 -2.07 10.83 -23.66
CA SER A 279 -3.10 11.56 -22.91
C SER A 279 -4.18 10.64 -22.31
N LEU A 280 -4.28 9.40 -22.78
CA LEU A 280 -5.19 8.37 -22.28
C LEU A 280 -4.42 7.09 -21.92
N SER A 281 -4.67 6.56 -20.71
CA SER A 281 -4.05 5.30 -20.30
C SER A 281 -4.64 4.10 -21.05
N PRO A 282 -3.81 3.14 -21.52
CA PRO A 282 -4.28 1.89 -22.09
C PRO A 282 -5.23 1.10 -21.18
N LEU A 283 -5.08 1.22 -19.86
CA LEU A 283 -5.93 0.55 -18.87
C LEU A 283 -7.36 1.14 -18.80
N THR A 284 -7.52 2.41 -19.18
CA THR A 284 -8.81 3.11 -19.16
C THR A 284 -9.65 2.77 -20.39
N VAL A 285 -9.01 2.42 -21.51
CA VAL A 285 -9.69 2.20 -22.80
C VAL A 285 -10.73 1.08 -22.78
N PRO A 286 -10.47 -0.12 -22.23
CA PRO A 286 -11.49 -1.16 -22.14
C PRO A 286 -12.73 -0.70 -21.38
N THR A 287 -12.54 -0.01 -20.26
CA THR A 287 -13.63 0.54 -19.45
C THR A 287 -14.41 1.59 -20.22
N LEU A 288 -13.71 2.51 -20.90
CA LEU A 288 -14.31 3.59 -21.67
C LEU A 288 -15.21 3.07 -22.81
N ILE A 289 -14.67 2.19 -23.64
CA ILE A 289 -15.41 1.58 -24.75
C ILE A 289 -16.56 0.72 -24.21
N SER A 290 -16.36 -0.03 -23.12
CA SER A 290 -17.44 -0.83 -22.51
C SER A 290 -18.56 0.03 -21.94
N SER A 291 -18.26 1.20 -21.36
CA SER A 291 -19.26 2.17 -20.90
C SER A 291 -20.11 2.65 -22.08
N ILE A 292 -19.46 3.06 -23.18
CA ILE A 292 -20.14 3.54 -24.39
C ILE A 292 -20.97 2.43 -25.04
N ARG A 293 -20.43 1.21 -25.12
CA ARG A 293 -21.15 0.04 -25.62
C ARG A 293 -22.47 -0.18 -24.87
N THR A 294 -22.45 -0.05 -23.55
CA THR A 294 -23.65 -0.15 -22.70
C THR A 294 -24.63 1.00 -22.97
N ILE A 295 -24.13 2.23 -23.14
CA ILE A 295 -24.95 3.39 -23.51
C ILE A 295 -25.65 3.17 -24.86
N LEU A 296 -24.93 2.69 -25.88
CA LEU A 296 -25.51 2.40 -27.20
C LEU A 296 -26.51 1.22 -27.15
N LYS A 297 -26.25 0.20 -26.32
CA LYS A 297 -27.23 -0.88 -26.07
C LYS A 297 -28.53 -0.33 -25.47
N ARG A 298 -28.44 0.62 -24.54
CA ARG A 298 -29.63 1.27 -23.98
C ARG A 298 -30.35 2.13 -25.02
N ALA A 299 -29.62 2.89 -25.84
CA ALA A 299 -30.20 3.66 -26.94
C ALA A 299 -31.04 2.77 -27.89
N ARG A 300 -30.51 1.59 -28.25
CA ARG A 300 -31.22 0.61 -29.10
C ARG A 300 -32.54 0.12 -28.50
N ALA A 301 -32.63 0.09 -27.17
CA ALA A 301 -33.83 -0.36 -26.46
C ALA A 301 -34.91 0.72 -26.34
N LEU A 302 -34.64 1.97 -26.73
CA LEU A 302 -35.62 3.07 -26.66
C LEU A 302 -36.65 2.97 -27.78
N LYS A 303 -37.93 3.04 -27.40
CA LYS A 303 -39.04 3.01 -28.35
C LYS A 303 -39.07 4.32 -29.16
N GLY A 304 -39.16 4.21 -30.49
CA GLY A 304 -39.32 5.36 -31.39
C GLY A 304 -38.03 6.10 -31.77
N LEU A 305 -36.84 5.67 -31.31
CA LEU A 305 -35.56 6.32 -31.64
C LEU A 305 -35.00 5.92 -33.03
N ASP A 306 -35.57 4.91 -33.68
CA ASP A 306 -35.14 4.35 -34.98
C ASP A 306 -33.65 3.97 -35.06
N PHE A 307 -33.03 3.66 -33.92
CA PHE A 307 -31.64 3.23 -33.83
C PHE A 307 -31.54 1.70 -33.78
N HIS A 308 -31.24 1.08 -34.92
CA HIS A 308 -31.27 -0.39 -35.05
C HIS A 308 -30.05 -1.11 -34.44
N GLY A 309 -28.90 -0.44 -34.31
CA GLY A 309 -27.70 -1.03 -33.72
C GLY A 309 -26.41 -0.24 -34.01
N TYR A 310 -25.28 -0.84 -33.63
CA TYR A 310 -23.94 -0.31 -33.90
C TYR A 310 -22.98 -1.46 -34.22
N ILE A 311 -21.91 -1.13 -34.95
CA ILE A 311 -20.81 -2.05 -35.22
C ILE A 311 -19.92 -2.10 -33.99
N ASP A 312 -19.79 -3.28 -33.40
CA ASP A 312 -18.95 -3.48 -32.24
C ASP A 312 -17.46 -3.50 -32.61
N VAL A 313 -16.60 -3.19 -31.64
CA VAL A 313 -15.15 -3.13 -31.80
C VAL A 313 -14.45 -4.01 -30.76
N GLU A 314 -13.51 -4.82 -31.23
CA GLU A 314 -12.59 -5.53 -30.35
C GLU A 314 -11.53 -4.58 -29.77
N ILE A 315 -11.07 -4.86 -28.56
CA ILE A 315 -10.08 -4.04 -27.86
C ILE A 315 -8.93 -4.93 -27.43
N GLU A 316 -7.79 -4.80 -28.10
CA GLU A 316 -6.53 -5.31 -27.61
C GLU A 316 -5.78 -4.18 -26.89
N ALA A 317 -6.04 -4.00 -25.60
CA ALA A 317 -5.27 -3.06 -24.80
C ALA A 317 -3.96 -3.74 -24.35
N LYS A 318 -2.92 -3.68 -25.19
CA LYS A 318 -1.54 -3.94 -24.74
C LYS A 318 -0.97 -2.63 -24.23
N GLY A 319 -0.88 -2.51 -22.92
CA GLY A 319 -0.28 -1.35 -22.27
C GLY A 319 0.39 -1.73 -20.97
N ARG A 320 1.25 -0.85 -20.47
CA ARG A 320 2.05 -1.04 -19.27
C ARG A 320 1.14 -1.33 -18.08
N THR A 321 1.09 -2.60 -17.67
CA THR A 321 0.39 -3.05 -16.48
C THR A 321 0.99 -2.32 -15.28
N THR A 322 0.16 -1.72 -14.44
CA THR A 322 0.64 -1.29 -13.12
C THR A 322 1.23 -2.52 -12.42
N ASP A 323 2.36 -2.35 -11.74
CA ASP A 323 3.08 -3.45 -11.05
C ASP A 323 2.22 -4.17 -9.99
N SER A 324 0.99 -3.70 -9.72
CA SER A 324 -0.03 -4.35 -8.90
C SER A 324 -0.31 -5.81 -9.30
N TYR A 325 -0.13 -6.19 -10.57
CA TYR A 325 -0.27 -7.58 -11.04
C TYR A 325 1.08 -8.30 -11.20
N LYS A 326 2.19 -7.61 -10.94
CA LYS A 326 3.53 -8.20 -10.98
C LYS A 326 3.81 -8.90 -9.66
N PRO A 327 3.97 -10.23 -9.63
CA PRO A 327 4.37 -10.93 -8.41
C PRO A 327 5.73 -10.41 -7.91
N TYR A 328 5.98 -10.50 -6.61
CA TYR A 328 7.31 -10.24 -6.06
C TYR A 328 8.28 -11.33 -6.55
N GLY A 329 9.52 -10.94 -6.83
CA GLY A 329 10.60 -11.88 -7.13
C GLY A 329 10.96 -12.72 -5.90
N LYS A 330 11.61 -13.88 -6.07
CA LYS A 330 11.90 -14.80 -4.95
C LYS A 330 12.68 -14.12 -3.82
N GLN A 331 13.73 -13.36 -4.14
CA GLN A 331 14.49 -12.62 -3.14
C GLN A 331 13.63 -11.55 -2.44
N GLU A 332 12.83 -10.81 -3.21
CA GLU A 332 11.91 -9.80 -2.66
C GLU A 332 10.90 -10.45 -1.70
N ARG A 333 10.37 -11.64 -2.03
CA ARG A 333 9.45 -12.40 -1.17
C ARG A 333 10.08 -12.75 0.17
N ASP A 334 11.31 -13.27 0.14
CA ASP A 334 12.04 -13.68 1.35
C ASP A 334 12.36 -12.47 2.24
N ASP A 335 12.79 -11.36 1.63
CA ASP A 335 13.09 -10.11 2.35
C ASP A 335 11.83 -9.50 2.96
N ILE A 336 10.71 -9.48 2.23
CA ILE A 336 9.41 -9.01 2.73
C ILE A 336 8.93 -9.90 3.88
N ASP A 337 8.97 -11.24 3.72
CA ASP A 337 8.52 -12.19 4.74
C ASP A 337 9.31 -12.02 6.05
N SER A 338 10.64 -11.91 5.94
CA SER A 338 11.54 -11.66 7.06
C SER A 338 11.23 -10.33 7.75
N ALA A 339 11.01 -9.26 6.98
CA ALA A 339 10.67 -7.94 7.51
C ALA A 339 9.31 -7.93 8.25
N ILE A 340 8.29 -8.61 7.70
CA ILE A 340 6.97 -8.74 8.34
C ILE A 340 7.10 -9.50 9.66
N LYS A 341 7.76 -10.66 9.66
CA LYS A 341 7.96 -11.48 10.86
C LYS A 341 8.70 -10.71 11.94
N LYS A 342 9.77 -10.00 11.56
CA LYS A 342 10.54 -9.16 12.48
C LYS A 342 9.69 -8.10 13.16
N ASP A 343 8.83 -7.40 12.42
CA ASP A 343 7.95 -6.38 13.02
C ASP A 343 6.86 -7.00 13.92
N ILE A 344 6.32 -8.15 13.55
CA ILE A 344 5.37 -8.91 14.39
C ILE A 344 6.05 -9.37 15.69
N ASP A 345 7.26 -9.91 15.61
CA ASP A 345 8.03 -10.39 16.77
C ASP A 345 8.39 -9.23 17.72
N VAL A 346 8.83 -8.09 17.17
CA VAL A 346 9.07 -6.87 17.96
C VAL A 346 7.78 -6.43 18.65
N THR A 347 6.64 -6.42 17.95
CA THR A 347 5.36 -6.03 18.54
C THR A 347 4.91 -6.98 19.64
N ASN A 348 5.08 -8.29 19.43
CA ASN A 348 4.78 -9.32 20.43
C ASN A 348 5.68 -9.20 21.66
N ALA A 349 6.96 -8.82 21.49
CA ALA A 349 7.85 -8.54 22.60
C ALA A 349 7.40 -7.32 23.41
N LEU A 350 7.00 -6.23 22.74
CA LEU A 350 6.52 -5.00 23.36
C LEU A 350 5.18 -5.13 24.08
N ARG A 351 4.42 -6.20 23.81
CA ARG A 351 3.16 -6.52 24.51
C ARG A 351 3.41 -7.06 25.92
N LYS A 352 4.58 -7.60 26.21
CA LYS A 352 4.89 -8.14 27.54
C LYS A 352 4.89 -7.00 28.58
N PRO A 353 4.40 -7.24 29.81
CA PRO A 353 4.46 -6.23 30.86
C PRO A 353 5.90 -5.75 31.06
N TYR A 354 6.06 -4.45 31.26
CA TYR A 354 7.36 -3.85 31.50
C TYR A 354 7.96 -4.33 32.84
N GLU A 355 9.19 -4.82 32.81
CA GLU A 355 9.95 -5.21 34.00
C GLU A 355 10.80 -4.04 34.50
N LYS A 356 10.60 -3.64 35.76
CA LYS A 356 11.34 -2.53 36.37
C LYS A 356 12.83 -2.86 36.49
N VAL A 357 13.68 -1.95 36.03
CA VAL A 357 15.15 -2.06 36.16
C VAL A 357 15.64 -1.27 37.37
N ALA A 358 14.87 -0.29 37.85
CA ALA A 358 15.15 0.53 39.05
C ALA A 358 16.50 1.26 38.97
N VAL A 359 16.72 1.97 37.85
CA VAL A 359 17.97 2.69 37.56
C VAL A 359 17.71 4.19 37.46
N GLY A 360 18.66 4.99 37.97
CA GLY A 360 18.62 6.45 37.94
C GLY A 360 18.22 7.07 39.29
N THR A 361 18.05 8.39 39.30
CA THR A 361 17.69 9.16 40.49
C THR A 361 16.71 10.28 40.16
N TYR A 362 16.00 10.78 41.18
CA TYR A 362 15.00 11.84 41.00
C TYR A 362 15.62 13.17 40.49
N PRO A 363 15.34 13.59 39.24
CA PRO A 363 16.11 14.64 38.58
C PRO A 363 15.56 16.06 38.78
N LEU A 364 14.41 16.21 39.47
CA LEU A 364 13.73 17.49 39.65
C LEU A 364 14.03 18.10 41.03
N ASP A 365 14.11 19.43 41.10
CA ASP A 365 14.19 20.18 42.36
C ASP A 365 12.80 20.42 42.99
N ASN A 366 12.75 21.03 44.17
CA ASN A 366 11.52 21.32 44.90
C ASN A 366 10.56 22.28 44.17
N LYS A 367 10.99 22.88 43.04
CA LYS A 367 10.20 23.78 42.19
C LYS A 367 9.87 23.14 40.83
N GLY A 368 10.23 21.88 40.60
CA GLY A 368 9.98 21.16 39.35
C GLY A 368 10.95 21.50 38.21
N HIS A 369 12.10 22.11 38.52
CA HIS A 369 13.16 22.35 37.54
C HIS A 369 14.16 21.20 37.50
N LEU A 370 14.72 20.96 36.31
CA LEU A 370 15.74 19.93 36.12
C LEU A 370 17.06 20.34 36.79
N LYS A 371 17.57 19.49 37.69
CA LYS A 371 18.90 19.68 38.30
C LYS A 371 20.00 19.63 37.23
N GLN A 372 21.03 20.46 37.40
CA GLN A 372 22.15 20.52 36.45
C GLN A 372 22.89 19.17 36.43
N GLY A 373 23.07 18.59 35.25
CA GLY A 373 23.72 17.27 35.06
C GLY A 373 22.79 16.06 35.18
N PHE A 374 21.52 16.23 35.55
CA PHE A 374 20.56 15.13 35.76
C PHE A 374 19.69 14.81 34.54
N GLY A 375 19.99 15.37 33.37
CA GLY A 375 19.26 15.12 32.13
C GLY A 375 19.71 13.86 31.38
N THR A 376 19.89 12.74 32.07
CA THR A 376 20.33 11.47 31.47
C THR A 376 19.16 10.53 31.21
N ILE A 377 19.38 9.51 30.37
CA ILE A 377 18.35 8.52 30.04
C ILE A 377 17.94 7.68 31.26
N GLU A 378 18.88 7.41 32.17
CA GLU A 378 18.64 6.71 33.44
C GLU A 378 17.69 7.50 34.35
N ASN A 379 17.89 8.81 34.46
CA ASN A 379 17.02 9.64 35.29
C ASN A 379 15.63 9.83 34.67
N ALA A 380 15.52 9.83 33.34
CA ALA A 380 14.22 9.76 32.66
C ALA A 380 13.53 8.42 32.96
N ARG A 381 14.28 7.31 32.97
CA ARG A 381 13.76 5.97 33.30
C ARG A 381 13.28 5.89 34.75
N TYR A 382 14.01 6.47 35.70
CA TYR A 382 13.58 6.58 37.10
C TYR A 382 12.23 7.30 37.23
N LEU A 383 12.05 8.44 36.56
CA LEU A 383 10.76 9.14 36.57
C LEU A 383 9.65 8.27 35.98
N PHE A 384 9.94 7.57 34.88
CA PHE A 384 8.98 6.67 34.22
C PHE A 384 8.52 5.52 35.14
N GLU A 385 9.45 4.87 35.84
CA GLU A 385 9.19 3.70 36.67
C GLU A 385 8.51 4.04 38.01
N GLU A 386 8.97 5.10 38.68
CA GLU A 386 8.61 5.42 40.06
C GLU A 386 7.52 6.49 40.17
N HIS A 387 7.40 7.38 39.18
CA HIS A 387 6.46 8.51 39.23
C HIS A 387 5.40 8.50 38.13
N LEU A 388 5.65 7.83 36.99
CA LEU A 388 4.69 7.71 35.88
C LEU A 388 4.03 6.32 35.83
N ASN A 389 4.25 5.47 36.85
CA ASN A 389 3.67 4.12 36.95
C ASN A 389 3.92 3.25 35.69
N CYS A 390 5.06 3.43 35.03
CA CYS A 390 5.39 2.75 33.76
C CYS A 390 4.38 3.00 32.62
N THR A 391 3.66 4.13 32.66
CA THR A 391 2.69 4.50 31.62
C THR A 391 3.28 5.55 30.66
N PRO A 392 3.15 5.37 29.33
CA PRO A 392 3.65 6.33 28.35
C PRO A 392 2.96 7.70 28.45
N VAL A 393 3.77 8.76 28.47
CA VAL A 393 3.35 10.16 28.53
C VAL A 393 3.75 10.89 27.25
N TYR A 394 2.92 11.85 26.82
CA TYR A 394 3.09 12.61 25.58
C TYR A 394 3.14 14.13 25.82
N PHE A 395 3.81 14.85 24.92
CA PHE A 395 3.94 16.32 24.99
C PHE A 395 2.59 17.05 25.07
N ASN A 396 1.55 16.54 24.42
CA ASN A 396 0.23 17.18 24.37
C ASN A 396 -0.66 16.83 25.58
N SER A 397 -0.34 15.75 26.31
CA SER A 397 -1.17 15.25 27.42
C SER A 397 -0.58 15.48 28.81
N ALA A 398 0.66 15.96 28.91
CA ALA A 398 1.37 16.12 30.18
C ALA A 398 0.79 17.26 31.05
N LYS A 399 0.32 16.88 32.24
CA LYS A 399 -0.26 17.75 33.28
C LYS A 399 0.68 17.91 34.47
N THR A 400 1.27 16.82 34.98
CA THR A 400 2.04 16.80 36.23
C THR A 400 3.45 17.40 36.06
N ILE A 401 4.11 17.68 37.18
CA ILE A 401 5.47 18.25 37.19
C ILE A 401 6.47 17.19 36.69
N GLU A 402 6.26 15.95 37.09
CA GLU A 402 7.05 14.76 36.76
C GLU A 402 6.91 14.41 35.27
N GLU A 403 5.69 14.46 34.71
CA GLU A 403 5.42 14.28 33.28
C GLU A 403 6.15 15.32 32.43
N LYS A 404 6.05 16.61 32.81
CA LYS A 404 6.75 17.70 32.13
C LYS A 404 8.26 17.61 32.32
N GLY A 405 8.71 17.14 33.47
CA GLY A 405 10.12 16.89 33.78
C GLY A 405 10.70 15.81 32.90
N PHE A 406 10.02 14.67 32.79
CA PHE A 406 10.37 13.56 31.90
C PHE A 406 10.51 14.02 30.44
N LEU A 407 9.49 14.71 29.92
CA LEU A 407 9.49 15.20 28.54
C LEU A 407 10.58 16.26 28.26
N LYS A 408 10.93 17.08 29.26
CA LYS A 408 12.06 18.02 29.17
C LYS A 408 13.41 17.30 29.10
N ILE A 409 13.56 16.17 29.79
CA ILE A 409 14.77 15.34 29.68
C ILE A 409 14.83 14.73 28.29
N VAL A 410 13.74 14.09 27.85
CA VAL A 410 13.64 13.49 26.50
C VAL A 410 13.94 14.52 25.41
N GLY A 411 13.41 15.73 25.49
CA GLY A 411 13.68 16.80 24.51
C GLY A 411 15.12 17.30 24.46
N LYS A 412 15.98 16.89 25.41
CA LYS A 412 17.43 17.16 25.39
C LYS A 412 18.27 15.97 24.92
N LEU A 413 17.68 14.78 24.84
CA LEU A 413 18.34 13.58 24.32
C LEU A 413 18.33 13.60 22.79
N GLU A 414 19.25 12.86 22.17
CA GLU A 414 19.31 12.72 20.71
C GLU A 414 18.25 11.77 20.16
N LEU A 415 17.69 10.90 21.02
CA LEU A 415 16.68 9.90 20.66
C LEU A 415 15.25 10.44 20.78
N GLY A 416 14.38 10.04 19.84
CA GLY A 416 12.97 10.41 19.87
C GLY A 416 12.19 9.75 21.00
N LEU A 417 11.10 10.39 21.46
CA LEU A 417 10.25 9.88 22.56
C LEU A 417 9.77 8.43 22.33
N HIS A 418 9.29 8.12 21.13
CA HIS A 418 8.81 6.78 20.78
C HIS A 418 9.94 5.75 20.71
N GLU A 419 11.13 6.16 20.27
CA GLU A 419 12.31 5.29 20.23
C GLU A 419 12.79 4.94 21.63
N ILE A 420 12.74 5.89 22.57
CA ILE A 420 13.08 5.65 23.98
C ILE A 420 12.15 4.61 24.59
N TYR A 421 10.83 4.76 24.44
CA TYR A 421 9.88 3.74 24.92
C TYR A 421 10.12 2.37 24.29
N LYS A 422 10.36 2.34 22.98
CA LYS A 422 10.68 1.09 22.27
C LYS A 422 11.97 0.44 22.80
N SER A 423 13.00 1.24 23.10
CA SER A 423 14.26 0.76 23.68
C SER A 423 14.09 0.17 25.07
N TRP A 424 13.07 0.61 25.81
CA TRP A 424 12.72 0.09 27.12
C TRP A 424 11.77 -1.11 27.05
N GLY A 425 11.35 -1.53 25.86
CA GLY A 425 10.38 -2.60 25.70
C GLY A 425 8.93 -2.17 25.95
N VAL A 426 8.64 -0.87 25.92
CA VAL A 426 7.31 -0.32 26.20
C VAL A 426 6.61 0.05 24.89
N LEU A 427 5.41 -0.50 24.68
CA LEU A 427 4.54 -0.07 23.58
C LEU A 427 3.94 1.30 23.90
N SER A 428 4.44 2.36 23.26
CA SER A 428 3.92 3.71 23.51
C SER A 428 2.52 3.89 22.91
N ILE A 429 2.40 3.71 21.59
CA ILE A 429 1.18 4.00 20.84
C ILE A 429 0.94 2.87 19.84
N VAL A 430 -0.33 2.51 19.66
CA VAL A 430 -0.76 1.56 18.63
C VAL A 430 -1.08 2.37 17.38
N ASP A 431 -0.06 2.63 16.57
CA ASP A 431 -0.18 3.36 15.31
C ASP A 431 -0.29 2.42 14.09
N ALA A 432 -0.34 3.00 12.90
CA ALA A 432 -0.43 2.23 11.65
C ALA A 432 0.78 1.31 11.46
N ASP A 433 1.96 1.70 11.94
CA ASP A 433 3.21 0.96 11.75
C ASP A 433 3.27 -0.31 12.61
N VAL A 434 2.57 -0.31 13.75
CA VAL A 434 2.40 -1.49 14.62
C VAL A 434 1.36 -2.47 14.05
N ILE A 435 0.28 -1.98 13.46
CA ILE A 435 -0.85 -2.82 13.01
C ILE A 435 -0.67 -3.32 11.58
N ALA A 436 -0.06 -2.55 10.68
CA ALA A 436 0.09 -2.90 9.26
C ALA A 436 0.80 -4.24 8.99
N PRO A 437 1.86 -4.64 9.71
CA PRO A 437 2.52 -5.94 9.51
C PRO A 437 1.57 -7.14 9.62
N PHE A 438 0.57 -7.06 10.52
CA PHE A 438 -0.45 -8.11 10.67
C PHE A 438 -1.38 -8.19 9.46
N ALA A 439 -1.76 -7.04 8.88
CA ALA A 439 -2.54 -7.00 7.65
C ALA A 439 -1.73 -7.52 6.45
N PHE A 440 -0.43 -7.19 6.38
CA PHE A 440 0.47 -7.71 5.33
C PHE A 440 0.62 -9.23 5.46
N ARG A 441 0.81 -9.74 6.68
CA ARG A 441 0.88 -11.18 6.92
C ARG A 441 -0.41 -11.89 6.52
N LEU A 442 -1.55 -11.32 6.87
CA LEU A 442 -2.85 -11.88 6.49
C LEU A 442 -3.01 -11.91 4.95
N ALA A 443 -2.59 -10.85 4.25
CA ALA A 443 -2.60 -10.83 2.78
C ALA A 443 -1.67 -11.88 2.17
N GLN A 444 -0.47 -12.04 2.75
CA GLN A 444 0.54 -12.99 2.29
C GLN A 444 0.05 -14.44 2.42
N ILE A 445 -0.59 -14.81 3.54
CA ILE A 445 -1.04 -16.19 3.76
C ILE A 445 -2.38 -16.50 3.04
N THR A 446 -3.29 -15.54 2.96
CA THR A 446 -4.64 -15.81 2.40
C THR A 446 -4.74 -15.52 0.90
N GLY A 447 -3.84 -14.71 0.34
CA GLY A 447 -3.97 -14.22 -1.03
C GLY A 447 -5.23 -13.37 -1.26
N MET A 448 -5.89 -12.87 -0.20
CA MET A 448 -7.08 -12.02 -0.31
C MET A 448 -6.73 -10.66 -0.94
N ASN A 449 -7.73 -10.02 -1.54
CA ASN A 449 -7.59 -8.65 -2.01
C ASN A 449 -7.40 -7.69 -0.84
N ALA A 450 -6.75 -6.55 -1.10
CA ALA A 450 -6.48 -5.51 -0.11
C ALA A 450 -7.74 -4.99 0.60
N ASP A 451 -8.76 -4.58 -0.17
CA ASP A 451 -9.96 -3.94 0.41
C ASP A 451 -10.71 -4.87 1.35
N PRO A 452 -11.03 -6.14 0.97
CA PRO A 452 -11.62 -7.10 1.90
C PRO A 452 -10.82 -7.31 3.18
N ILE A 453 -9.47 -7.32 3.12
CA ILE A 453 -8.63 -7.46 4.32
C ILE A 453 -8.81 -6.27 5.25
N PHE A 454 -8.77 -5.05 4.71
CA PHE A 454 -8.94 -3.85 5.51
C PHE A 454 -10.36 -3.75 6.11
N ASP A 455 -11.35 -4.30 5.41
CA ASP A 455 -12.75 -4.28 5.83
C ASP A 455 -13.16 -5.35 6.85
N LEU A 456 -12.29 -6.31 7.15
CA LEU A 456 -12.56 -7.36 8.14
C LEU A 456 -12.98 -6.77 9.49
N CYS A 457 -13.94 -7.43 10.12
CA CYS A 457 -14.44 -7.18 11.46
C CYS A 457 -13.91 -8.22 12.45
N ILE A 458 -14.01 -7.91 13.74
CA ILE A 458 -13.50 -8.77 14.83
C ILE A 458 -14.11 -10.19 14.87
N ASN A 459 -15.34 -10.35 14.37
CA ASN A 459 -16.08 -11.61 14.41
C ASN A 459 -16.02 -12.39 13.09
N ASP A 460 -15.25 -11.90 12.11
CA ASP A 460 -15.22 -12.49 10.76
C ASP A 460 -14.41 -13.79 10.69
N PHE A 461 -13.54 -14.05 11.66
CA PHE A 461 -12.89 -15.35 11.80
C PHE A 461 -13.79 -16.32 12.56
N VAL A 462 -14.21 -17.39 11.89
CA VAL A 462 -15.06 -18.43 12.47
C VAL A 462 -14.24 -19.72 12.55
N LYS A 463 -14.05 -20.25 13.77
CA LYS A 463 -13.28 -21.49 14.01
C LYS A 463 -13.89 -22.73 13.39
N SER A 464 -15.22 -22.78 13.29
CA SER A 464 -15.96 -23.84 12.60
C SER A 464 -17.29 -23.29 12.11
N HIS A 465 -17.45 -23.16 10.79
CA HIS A 465 -18.71 -22.70 10.20
C HIS A 465 -19.79 -23.79 10.22
N GLU A 466 -21.06 -23.43 10.43
CA GLU A 466 -22.18 -24.39 10.56
C GLU A 466 -22.36 -25.30 9.34
N THR A 467 -22.11 -24.78 8.13
CA THR A 467 -22.33 -25.52 6.88
C THR A 467 -21.12 -26.31 6.39
N ILE A 468 -19.90 -25.89 6.73
CA ILE A 468 -18.66 -26.47 6.19
C ILE A 468 -17.90 -27.24 7.29
N ALA A 469 -18.21 -27.02 8.57
CA ALA A 469 -17.55 -27.60 9.74
C ALA A 469 -16.02 -27.38 9.75
N LYS A 470 -15.56 -26.30 9.12
CA LYS A 470 -14.14 -25.92 8.99
C LYS A 470 -13.93 -24.45 9.38
N PRO A 471 -12.70 -24.06 9.76
CA PRO A 471 -12.36 -22.67 9.96
C PRO A 471 -12.50 -21.86 8.67
N CYS A 472 -13.04 -20.65 8.75
CA CYS A 472 -13.19 -19.77 7.59
C CYS A 472 -13.12 -18.30 7.96
N LEU A 473 -12.76 -17.46 6.98
CA LEU A 473 -12.94 -16.01 7.05
C LEU A 473 -14.20 -15.60 6.29
N ARG A 474 -15.10 -14.91 6.98
CA ARG A 474 -16.22 -14.19 6.38
C ARG A 474 -15.71 -12.85 5.90
N TYR A 475 -16.05 -12.45 4.68
CA TYR A 475 -15.68 -11.12 4.20
C TYR A 475 -16.71 -10.58 3.22
N TRP A 476 -16.81 -9.26 3.21
CA TRP A 476 -17.75 -8.53 2.38
C TRP A 476 -17.11 -8.15 1.04
N LYS A 477 -17.88 -8.26 -0.04
CA LYS A 477 -17.46 -7.79 -1.35
C LYS A 477 -18.59 -7.06 -2.06
N GLU A 478 -18.37 -5.80 -2.39
CA GLU A 478 -19.25 -5.04 -3.26
C GLU A 478 -19.24 -5.65 -4.67
N ARG A 479 -20.42 -5.98 -5.20
CA ARG A 479 -20.64 -6.35 -6.60
C ARG A 479 -21.60 -5.36 -7.24
N SER A 480 -21.63 -5.33 -8.57
CA SER A 480 -22.52 -4.46 -9.35
C SER A 480 -24.01 -4.68 -9.03
N THR A 481 -24.38 -5.83 -8.47
CA THR A 481 -25.76 -6.20 -8.08
C THR A 481 -26.04 -6.00 -6.58
N GLY A 482 -25.12 -5.38 -5.83
CA GLY A 482 -25.22 -5.22 -4.37
C GLY A 482 -24.09 -5.93 -3.61
N GLU A 483 -24.12 -5.78 -2.29
CA GLU A 483 -23.17 -6.41 -1.36
C GLU A 483 -23.45 -7.90 -1.23
N LYS A 484 -22.40 -8.72 -1.25
CA LYS A 484 -22.52 -10.16 -0.96
C LYS A 484 -21.45 -10.58 0.04
N GLU A 485 -21.89 -11.27 1.09
CA GLU A 485 -21.02 -11.96 2.02
C GLU A 485 -20.43 -13.22 1.38
N LEU A 486 -19.13 -13.40 1.53
CA LEU A 486 -18.37 -14.53 0.99
C LEU A 486 -17.62 -15.25 2.11
N LEU A 487 -17.36 -16.54 1.88
CA LEU A 487 -16.62 -17.41 2.78
C LEU A 487 -15.30 -17.82 2.12
N LEU A 488 -14.18 -17.57 2.78
CA LEU A 488 -12.89 -18.14 2.45
C LEU A 488 -12.65 -19.36 3.34
N ASP A 489 -12.67 -20.55 2.75
CA ASP A 489 -12.38 -21.81 3.47
C ASP A 489 -10.87 -21.85 3.81
N LEU A 490 -10.55 -22.02 5.10
CA LEU A 490 -9.19 -22.16 5.60
C LEU A 490 -8.95 -23.63 5.93
N PHE A 491 -8.77 -24.46 4.89
CA PHE A 491 -8.67 -25.92 5.00
C PHE A 491 -7.23 -26.46 4.84
N GLU A 492 -7.02 -27.72 5.25
CA GLU A 492 -5.78 -28.47 4.99
C GLU A 492 -5.64 -28.73 3.48
N ALA A 493 -4.87 -27.90 2.79
CA ALA A 493 -4.39 -28.24 1.45
C ALA A 493 -3.07 -29.00 1.56
N LYS A 494 -2.89 -30.08 0.79
CA LYS A 494 -1.61 -30.82 0.64
C LYS A 494 -0.61 -30.06 -0.24
N LEU A 495 -0.50 -28.76 -0.01
CA LEU A 495 0.65 -27.96 -0.39
C LEU A 495 1.48 -27.84 0.87
N GLN A 496 2.77 -28.17 0.81
CA GLN A 496 3.69 -28.26 1.97
C GLN A 496 3.77 -27.01 2.89
N TRP A 497 3.02 -25.95 2.60
CA TRP A 497 3.07 -24.63 3.23
C TRP A 497 1.68 -24.17 3.73
N LEU A 498 0.61 -24.91 3.40
CA LEU A 498 -0.79 -24.58 3.67
C LEU A 498 -1.53 -25.61 4.54
N SER A 499 -0.78 -26.42 5.31
CA SER A 499 -1.34 -27.45 6.18
C SER A 499 -1.49 -26.92 7.61
N LYS A 500 -2.71 -26.92 8.19
CA LYS A 500 -3.04 -26.70 9.63
C LYS A 500 -2.52 -25.40 10.31
N LYS A 501 -1.47 -24.77 9.81
CA LYS A 501 -0.81 -23.56 10.32
C LYS A 501 -1.54 -22.30 9.90
N GLN A 502 -2.20 -22.27 8.75
CA GLN A 502 -2.89 -21.05 8.30
C GLN A 502 -4.03 -20.64 9.21
N SER A 503 -4.94 -21.54 9.58
CA SER A 503 -6.03 -21.21 10.49
C SER A 503 -5.51 -20.81 11.87
N ILE A 504 -4.47 -21.49 12.38
CA ILE A 504 -3.78 -21.14 13.64
C ILE A 504 -3.14 -19.76 13.55
N GLU A 505 -2.48 -19.44 12.43
CA GLU A 505 -1.78 -18.18 12.22
C GLU A 505 -2.78 -17.02 12.02
N VAL A 506 -3.85 -17.22 11.24
CA VAL A 506 -4.96 -16.27 11.12
C VAL A 506 -5.59 -16.03 12.49
N GLN A 507 -5.89 -17.09 13.24
CA GLN A 507 -6.42 -16.96 14.61
C GLN A 507 -5.48 -16.17 15.51
N SER A 508 -4.18 -16.48 15.48
CA SER A 508 -3.16 -15.76 16.26
C SER A 508 -3.10 -14.28 15.88
N ILE A 509 -3.21 -13.95 14.59
CA ILE A 509 -3.26 -12.55 14.12
C ILE A 509 -4.49 -11.84 14.68
N PHE A 510 -5.68 -12.46 14.60
CA PHE A 510 -6.90 -11.88 15.16
C PHE A 510 -6.78 -11.65 16.66
N GLU A 511 -6.33 -12.65 17.43
CA GLU A 511 -6.17 -12.55 18.88
C GLU A 511 -5.17 -11.46 19.28
N VAL A 512 -4.04 -11.35 18.57
CA VAL A 512 -3.03 -10.31 18.84
C VAL A 512 -3.55 -8.92 18.50
N VAL A 513 -4.16 -8.74 17.32
CA VAL A 513 -4.69 -7.44 16.89
C VAL A 513 -5.83 -6.98 17.79
N ILE A 514 -6.76 -7.87 18.16
CA ILE A 514 -7.83 -7.55 19.11
C ILE A 514 -7.25 -7.15 20.47
N GLY A 515 -6.24 -7.87 20.95
CA GLY A 515 -5.55 -7.55 22.21
C GLY A 515 -4.83 -6.19 22.17
N LEU A 516 -4.11 -5.89 21.09
CA LEU A 516 -3.42 -4.59 20.91
C LEU A 516 -4.41 -3.43 20.81
N THR A 517 -5.53 -3.65 20.14
CA THR A 517 -6.52 -2.61 19.86
C THR A 517 -7.58 -2.47 20.96
N ALA A 518 -7.54 -3.28 22.03
CA ALA A 518 -8.58 -3.33 23.05
C ALA A 518 -8.86 -1.98 23.73
N GLU A 519 -7.82 -1.22 24.10
CA GLU A 519 -8.00 0.09 24.75
C GLU A 519 -8.44 1.16 23.76
N ILE A 520 -7.83 1.23 22.57
CA ILE A 520 -8.25 2.21 21.55
C ILE A 520 -9.69 1.96 21.07
N ARG A 521 -10.15 0.71 21.09
CA ARG A 521 -11.52 0.34 20.70
C ARG A 521 -12.57 0.85 21.69
N LYS A 522 -12.22 1.09 22.95
CA LYS A 522 -13.14 1.72 23.93
C LYS A 522 -13.38 3.19 23.63
N GLU A 523 -12.38 3.86 23.04
CA GLU A 523 -12.41 5.28 22.67
C GLU A 523 -12.90 5.50 21.22
N ALA A 524 -13.02 4.45 20.41
CA ALA A 524 -13.38 4.53 19.00
C ALA A 524 -14.88 4.77 18.78
N ASP A 525 -15.22 5.52 17.72
CA ASP A 525 -16.60 5.70 17.28
C ASP A 525 -17.27 4.37 16.91
N ASP A 526 -18.57 4.24 17.17
CA ASP A 526 -19.35 3.02 16.91
C ASP A 526 -19.26 2.54 15.45
N SER A 527 -19.07 3.47 14.50
CA SER A 527 -18.93 3.15 13.07
C SER A 527 -17.66 2.38 12.70
N ILE A 528 -16.59 2.49 13.48
CA ILE A 528 -15.28 1.85 13.20
C ILE A 528 -14.89 0.85 14.29
N LYS A 529 -15.59 0.84 15.42
CA LYS A 529 -15.29 0.03 16.59
C LYS A 529 -15.31 -1.47 16.33
N ASP A 530 -16.01 -1.95 15.32
CA ASP A 530 -16.07 -3.38 14.98
C ASP A 530 -15.00 -3.82 13.97
N LYS A 531 -14.30 -2.86 13.33
CA LYS A 531 -13.26 -3.16 12.35
C LYS A 531 -12.05 -3.81 13.02
N LEU A 532 -11.45 -4.81 12.38
CA LEU A 532 -10.31 -5.55 12.90
C LEU A 532 -9.07 -4.63 13.00
N PHE A 533 -8.73 -3.98 11.90
CA PHE A 533 -7.53 -3.14 11.80
C PHE A 533 -7.85 -1.66 12.07
N ILE A 534 -7.76 -1.28 13.33
CA ILE A 534 -7.85 0.11 13.79
C ILE A 534 -6.54 0.56 14.43
N PHE A 535 -6.21 1.85 14.31
CA PHE A 535 -4.99 2.43 14.85
C PHE A 535 -5.19 3.89 15.23
N LYS A 536 -4.29 4.41 16.07
CA LYS A 536 -4.25 5.84 16.46
C LYS A 536 -3.31 6.58 15.51
N SER A 537 -3.82 7.62 14.86
CA SER A 537 -3.06 8.40 13.89
C SER A 537 -1.97 9.24 14.58
N THR A 538 -0.77 9.21 14.01
CA THR A 538 0.41 10.00 14.43
C THR A 538 0.70 11.15 13.48
N GLY A 539 -0.14 11.38 12.46
CA GLY A 539 0.04 12.45 11.48
C GLY A 539 -0.16 13.85 12.08
N GLN A 540 0.58 14.85 11.58
CA GLN A 540 0.59 16.21 12.14
C GLN A 540 -0.81 16.85 12.26
N THR A 541 -1.69 16.60 11.29
CA THR A 541 -3.03 17.20 11.22
C THR A 541 -4.12 16.37 11.90
N THR A 542 -3.84 15.10 12.20
CA THR A 542 -4.85 14.13 12.67
C THR A 542 -4.33 13.33 13.85
N TYR A 543 -3.43 13.93 14.63
CA TYR A 543 -2.76 13.28 15.74
C TYR A 543 -3.77 12.89 16.82
N GLY A 544 -3.78 11.62 17.20
CA GLY A 544 -4.66 11.09 18.25
C GLY A 544 -6.03 10.61 17.76
N GLU A 545 -6.41 10.87 16.51
CA GLU A 545 -7.65 10.35 15.94
C GLU A 545 -7.55 8.83 15.70
N ILE A 546 -8.61 8.09 15.99
CA ILE A 546 -8.68 6.66 15.71
C ILE A 546 -9.16 6.47 14.28
N LYS A 547 -8.42 5.68 13.50
CA LYS A 547 -8.70 5.42 12.09
C LYS A 547 -8.69 3.92 11.81
N SER A 548 -9.41 3.55 10.76
CA SER A 548 -9.38 2.21 10.15
C SER A 548 -8.64 2.28 8.81
N PHE A 549 -7.97 1.18 8.42
CA PHE A 549 -7.37 1.09 7.09
C PHE A 549 -8.41 1.17 5.96
N SER A 550 -9.67 0.80 6.19
CA SER A 550 -10.77 0.93 5.21
C SER A 550 -11.07 2.38 4.82
N ASN A 551 -11.01 3.28 5.80
CA ASN A 551 -11.41 4.68 5.62
C ASN A 551 -10.23 5.60 5.26
N SER A 552 -9.02 5.04 5.20
CA SER A 552 -7.81 5.77 4.86
C SER A 552 -7.76 6.00 3.34
N LYS A 553 -7.95 7.26 2.91
CA LYS A 553 -7.97 7.65 1.48
C LYS A 553 -6.68 7.28 0.72
N ASN A 554 -5.57 6.99 1.40
CA ASN A 554 -4.34 6.52 0.77
C ASN A 554 -3.36 5.85 1.77
N ASN A 555 -3.17 4.54 1.69
CA ASN A 555 -2.24 3.78 2.54
C ASN A 555 -0.77 3.80 2.06
N THR A 556 -0.45 4.55 0.99
CA THR A 556 0.91 4.63 0.41
C THR A 556 1.97 5.06 1.42
N GLY A 557 1.61 5.93 2.38
CA GLY A 557 2.53 6.36 3.45
C GLY A 557 3.02 5.20 4.31
N ILE A 558 2.14 4.25 4.62
CA ILE A 558 2.42 3.06 5.44
C ILE A 558 3.39 2.15 4.68
N TYR A 559 3.14 1.93 3.38
CA TYR A 559 4.01 1.11 2.54
C TYR A 559 5.42 1.69 2.44
N ARG A 560 5.53 3.01 2.23
CA ARG A 560 6.83 3.69 2.16
C ARG A 560 7.57 3.63 3.50
N ASN A 561 6.87 3.80 4.62
CA ASN A 561 7.47 3.68 5.95
C ASN A 561 8.02 2.28 6.19
N PHE A 562 7.26 1.25 5.82
CA PHE A 562 7.68 -0.15 5.94
C PHE A 562 8.94 -0.45 5.11
N VAL A 563 8.96 -0.03 3.83
CA VAL A 563 10.12 -0.18 2.93
C VAL A 563 11.36 0.53 3.49
N ASN A 564 11.21 1.77 3.93
CA ASN A 564 12.33 2.55 4.47
C ASN A 564 12.90 1.95 5.75
N ARG A 565 12.03 1.48 6.67
CA ARG A 565 12.42 0.91 7.97
C ARG A 565 13.27 -0.35 7.81
N HIS A 566 12.93 -1.19 6.84
CA HIS A 566 13.66 -2.44 6.56
C HIS A 566 14.64 -2.32 5.41
N SER A 567 14.78 -1.13 4.80
CA SER A 567 15.65 -0.88 3.64
C SER A 567 15.43 -1.87 2.50
N LEU A 568 14.16 -2.20 2.23
CA LEU A 568 13.79 -3.18 1.19
C LEU A 568 14.13 -2.64 -0.20
N ARG A 569 14.83 -3.45 -1.00
CA ARG A 569 15.27 -3.10 -2.35
C ARG A 569 14.72 -4.09 -3.36
N ASN A 570 14.56 -3.63 -4.60
CA ASN A 570 14.24 -4.48 -5.74
C ASN A 570 15.51 -5.14 -6.31
N GLU A 571 15.35 -5.97 -7.34
CA GLU A 571 16.47 -6.65 -8.04
C GLU A 571 17.48 -5.66 -8.65
N ASP A 572 17.08 -4.42 -8.97
CA ASP A 572 17.94 -3.37 -9.52
C ASP A 572 18.69 -2.55 -8.43
N GLY A 573 18.45 -2.84 -7.15
CA GLY A 573 19.04 -2.12 -6.02
C GLY A 573 18.32 -0.82 -5.65
N GLU A 574 17.23 -0.46 -6.31
CA GLU A 574 16.37 0.69 -5.99
C GLU A 574 15.38 0.36 -4.85
N PRO A 575 14.79 1.35 -4.17
CA PRO A 575 13.77 1.11 -3.15
C PRO A 575 12.58 0.29 -3.69
N LEU A 576 12.19 -0.75 -2.96
CA LEU A 576 11.13 -1.66 -3.39
C LEU A 576 9.77 -0.95 -3.48
N LEU A 577 9.09 -1.07 -4.63
CA LEU A 577 7.70 -0.62 -4.79
C LEU A 577 6.74 -1.61 -4.12
N PHE A 578 6.62 -1.48 -2.81
CA PHE A 578 5.77 -2.33 -1.98
C PHE A 578 4.30 -1.92 -2.06
N SER A 579 3.43 -2.91 -2.27
CA SER A 579 1.98 -2.78 -2.22
C SER A 579 1.35 -4.09 -1.74
N ILE A 580 0.38 -4.00 -0.83
CA ILE A 580 -0.36 -5.16 -0.34
C ILE A 580 -1.11 -5.89 -1.47
N SER A 581 -1.51 -5.17 -2.53
CA SER A 581 -2.22 -5.72 -3.68
C SER A 581 -1.38 -6.75 -4.45
N ARG A 582 -0.05 -6.67 -4.35
CA ARG A 582 0.90 -7.58 -4.99
C ARG A 582 1.05 -8.91 -4.25
N PHE A 583 0.51 -9.07 -3.03
CA PHE A 583 0.55 -10.38 -2.34
C PHE A 583 -0.31 -11.43 -3.05
N ARG A 584 -1.50 -11.07 -3.54
CA ARG A 584 -2.35 -12.00 -4.28
C ARG A 584 -1.71 -12.58 -5.56
N PRO A 585 -1.13 -11.77 -6.48
CA PRO A 585 -0.43 -12.34 -7.64
C PRO A 585 0.81 -13.13 -7.23
N THR A 586 1.50 -12.73 -6.16
CA THR A 586 2.65 -13.47 -5.61
C THR A 586 2.22 -14.85 -5.10
N PHE A 587 1.14 -14.92 -4.33
CA PHE A 587 0.54 -16.15 -3.82
C PHE A 587 0.16 -17.11 -4.95
N VAL A 588 -0.42 -16.60 -6.05
CA VAL A 588 -0.72 -17.41 -7.23
C VAL A 588 0.53 -17.89 -7.95
N SER A 589 1.57 -17.06 -8.04
CA SER A 589 2.87 -17.46 -8.59
C SER A 589 3.46 -18.63 -7.80
N GLU A 590 3.44 -18.56 -6.46
CA GLU A 590 3.91 -19.65 -5.59
C GLU A 590 3.10 -20.94 -5.80
N MET A 591 1.78 -20.85 -5.98
CA MET A 591 0.94 -22.02 -6.29
C MET A 591 1.33 -22.67 -7.61
N LEU A 592 1.59 -21.88 -8.65
CA LEU A 592 2.02 -22.41 -9.95
C LEU A 592 3.42 -23.02 -9.88
N GLU A 593 4.34 -22.36 -9.18
CA GLU A 593 5.70 -22.88 -8.91
C GLU A 593 5.65 -24.22 -8.17
N ALA A 594 4.66 -24.40 -7.28
CA ALA A 594 4.40 -25.64 -6.56
C ALA A 594 3.62 -26.70 -7.36
N GLY A 595 3.19 -26.41 -8.60
CA GLY A 595 2.48 -27.36 -9.46
C GLY A 595 1.00 -27.55 -9.15
N VAL A 596 0.37 -26.58 -8.47
CA VAL A 596 -1.07 -26.61 -8.16
C VAL A 596 -1.90 -26.54 -9.44
N SER A 597 -3.00 -27.29 -9.49
CA SER A 597 -3.88 -27.26 -10.65
C SER A 597 -4.61 -25.92 -10.78
N ILE A 598 -4.90 -25.51 -12.02
CA ILE A 598 -5.65 -24.26 -12.30
C ILE A 598 -7.03 -24.29 -11.62
N ARG A 599 -7.63 -25.47 -11.47
CA ARG A 599 -8.92 -25.64 -10.81
C ARG A 599 -8.84 -25.37 -9.30
N GLU A 600 -7.79 -25.81 -8.64
CA GLU A 600 -7.54 -25.49 -7.23
C GLU A 600 -7.24 -24.00 -7.05
N ILE A 601 -6.45 -23.41 -7.95
CA ILE A 601 -6.20 -21.96 -7.97
C ILE A 601 -7.52 -21.20 -8.13
N GLN A 602 -8.43 -21.63 -9.01
CA GLN A 602 -9.74 -21.02 -9.18
C GLN A 602 -10.54 -21.02 -7.86
N LEU A 603 -10.56 -22.15 -7.15
CA LEU A 603 -11.27 -22.30 -5.88
C LEU A 603 -10.67 -21.39 -4.80
N MET A 604 -9.34 -21.39 -4.66
CA MET A 604 -8.61 -20.53 -3.70
C MET A 604 -8.81 -19.03 -3.98
N LEU A 605 -8.87 -18.65 -5.26
CA LEU A 605 -9.13 -17.26 -5.65
C LEU A 605 -10.61 -16.86 -5.56
N GLY A 606 -11.52 -17.81 -5.33
CA GLY A 606 -12.96 -17.55 -5.33
C GLY A 606 -13.49 -17.07 -6.68
N HIS A 607 -12.88 -17.51 -7.77
CA HIS A 607 -13.30 -17.17 -9.13
C HIS A 607 -14.46 -18.07 -9.57
N SER A 608 -15.58 -17.47 -9.97
CA SER A 608 -16.77 -18.22 -10.41
C SER A 608 -16.56 -18.99 -11.72
N ASN A 609 -15.67 -18.50 -12.60
CA ASN A 609 -15.40 -19.09 -13.91
C ASN A 609 -13.90 -19.33 -14.10
N ILE A 610 -13.54 -20.47 -14.72
CA ILE A 610 -12.17 -20.80 -15.11
C ILE A 610 -11.58 -19.74 -16.06
N GLN A 611 -12.39 -19.15 -16.95
CA GLN A 611 -11.95 -18.09 -17.86
C GLN A 611 -11.46 -16.85 -17.09
N THR A 612 -12.08 -16.52 -15.96
CA THR A 612 -11.63 -15.42 -15.10
C THR A 612 -10.28 -15.73 -14.49
N THR A 613 -10.04 -17.01 -14.15
CA THR A 613 -8.74 -17.48 -13.66
C THR A 613 -7.69 -17.44 -14.75
N MET A 614 -7.99 -17.94 -15.95
CA MET A 614 -7.07 -17.87 -17.10
C MET A 614 -6.71 -16.43 -17.47
N ASN A 615 -7.70 -15.54 -17.64
CA ASN A 615 -7.45 -14.13 -17.92
C ASN A 615 -6.67 -13.43 -16.80
N TYR A 616 -6.84 -13.87 -15.54
CA TYR A 616 -6.06 -13.34 -14.43
C TYR A 616 -4.61 -13.82 -14.53
N LEU A 617 -4.39 -15.13 -14.76
CA LEU A 617 -3.07 -15.72 -14.96
C LEU A 617 -2.34 -15.10 -16.15
N ASP A 618 -3.01 -14.85 -17.26
CA ASP A 618 -2.43 -14.21 -18.46
C ASP A 618 -1.99 -12.76 -18.20
N ARG A 619 -2.59 -12.08 -17.23
CA ARG A 619 -2.21 -10.72 -16.81
C ARG A 619 -1.04 -10.69 -15.84
N LEU A 620 -0.81 -11.79 -15.12
CA LEU A 620 0.36 -11.91 -14.26
C LEU A 620 1.58 -12.03 -15.18
N ASP A 621 2.59 -11.20 -14.94
CA ASP A 621 3.81 -11.19 -15.75
C ASP A 621 4.67 -12.44 -15.47
N PHE A 622 4.15 -13.61 -15.84
CA PHE A 622 4.82 -14.90 -15.73
C PHE A 622 5.89 -15.09 -16.81
N ASN A 623 6.24 -14.04 -17.57
CA ASN A 623 7.24 -14.14 -18.63
C ASN A 623 8.55 -14.75 -18.14
N ARG A 624 8.94 -14.55 -16.87
CA ARG A 624 10.09 -15.22 -16.26
C ARG A 624 9.85 -16.73 -16.07
N PHE A 625 8.76 -17.12 -15.39
CA PHE A 625 8.40 -18.52 -15.16
C PHE A 625 8.20 -19.30 -16.47
N ALA A 626 7.46 -18.70 -17.42
CA ALA A 626 7.26 -19.27 -18.74
C ALA A 626 8.59 -19.44 -19.48
N ARG A 627 9.51 -18.46 -19.40
CA ARG A 627 10.86 -18.59 -19.96
C ARG A 627 11.71 -19.65 -19.25
N GLU A 628 11.63 -19.77 -17.92
CA GLU A 628 12.36 -20.79 -17.16
C GLU A 628 11.85 -22.19 -17.50
N LYS A 629 10.53 -22.41 -17.52
CA LYS A 629 9.93 -23.69 -17.92
C LYS A 629 10.12 -24.01 -19.39
N LEU A 630 10.03 -23.02 -20.27
CA LEU A 630 10.33 -23.17 -21.68
C LEU A 630 11.82 -23.48 -21.88
N SER A 631 12.73 -22.82 -21.15
CA SER A 631 14.17 -23.11 -21.18
C SER A 631 14.47 -24.50 -20.64
N GLU A 632 13.81 -24.93 -19.56
CA GLU A 632 13.92 -26.29 -19.03
C GLU A 632 13.43 -27.33 -20.04
N ALA A 633 12.28 -27.09 -20.68
CA ALA A 633 11.73 -27.95 -21.72
C ALA A 633 12.59 -27.95 -22.99
N LEU A 634 13.06 -26.79 -23.45
CA LEU A 634 13.97 -26.64 -24.57
C LEU A 634 15.33 -27.27 -24.28
N SER A 635 15.83 -27.19 -23.04
CA SER A 635 17.05 -27.86 -22.61
C SER A 635 16.87 -29.37 -22.59
N LYS A 636 15.72 -29.89 -22.11
CA LYS A 636 15.37 -31.31 -22.23
C LYS A 636 15.25 -31.76 -23.69
N ILE A 637 14.66 -30.94 -24.56
CA ILE A 637 14.58 -31.21 -26.01
C ILE A 637 15.99 -31.19 -26.60
N HIS A 638 16.78 -30.13 -26.40
CA HIS A 638 18.16 -30.01 -26.88
C HIS A 638 19.06 -31.12 -26.34
N GLN A 639 18.93 -31.55 -25.08
CA GLN A 639 19.64 -32.71 -24.57
C GLN A 639 19.24 -33.99 -25.30
N ARG A 640 17.95 -34.17 -25.64
CA ARG A 640 17.48 -35.26 -26.52
C ARG A 640 17.98 -35.14 -27.96
N THR A 641 18.23 -33.93 -28.47
CA THR A 641 18.72 -33.69 -29.84
C THR A 641 20.26 -33.68 -29.96
N ILE A 642 20.99 -33.37 -28.89
CA ILE A 642 22.47 -33.27 -28.83
C ILE A 642 23.11 -34.61 -28.45
N VAL A 643 22.34 -35.60 -27.96
CA VAL A 643 22.78 -36.98 -28.13
C VAL A 643 22.94 -37.19 -29.63
N PRO A 644 24.15 -37.44 -30.14
CA PRO A 644 24.33 -37.69 -31.56
C PRO A 644 23.35 -38.79 -31.94
N LYS A 645 22.70 -38.64 -33.10
CA LYS A 645 22.28 -39.80 -33.87
C LYS A 645 23.54 -40.63 -34.08
N ASN A 646 23.83 -41.51 -33.12
CA ASN A 646 24.64 -42.67 -33.40
C ASN A 646 23.78 -43.43 -34.39
N ASP A 647 24.19 -43.42 -35.65
CA ASP A 647 23.96 -44.50 -36.61
C ASP A 647 24.58 -45.79 -36.05
N LYS A 648 24.13 -46.21 -34.88
CA LYS A 648 24.17 -47.59 -34.46
C LYS A 648 22.86 -48.12 -34.98
N SER A 649 22.98 -48.87 -36.09
CA SER A 649 22.11 -49.99 -36.40
C SER A 649 21.38 -50.43 -35.13
N VAL A 650 20.05 -50.49 -35.20
CA VAL A 650 19.25 -51.22 -34.22
C VAL A 650 20.05 -52.46 -33.82
N PRO A 651 20.58 -52.55 -32.59
CA PRO A 651 21.01 -53.83 -32.10
C PRO A 651 19.70 -54.57 -31.90
N SER A 652 19.40 -55.44 -32.85
CA SER A 652 18.39 -56.48 -32.78
C SER A 652 18.73 -57.54 -31.71
N GLU A 653 19.51 -57.18 -30.70
CA GLU A 653 20.00 -57.98 -29.57
C GLU A 653 20.28 -56.93 -28.46
N GLU A 654 19.55 -56.80 -27.35
CA GLU A 654 18.79 -57.76 -26.56
C GLU A 654 17.61 -57.03 -25.87
N ARG A 655 16.39 -57.18 -26.39
CA ARG A 655 15.22 -57.44 -25.53
C ARG A 655 15.03 -58.96 -25.35
N ASN A 656 16.09 -59.72 -25.58
CA ASN A 656 16.16 -61.10 -25.15
C ASN A 656 16.56 -61.07 -23.69
N ASN A 657 15.57 -61.17 -22.81
CA ASN A 657 15.78 -61.99 -21.64
C ASN A 657 16.17 -63.37 -22.20
N PRO A 658 17.44 -63.82 -22.09
CA PRO A 658 17.89 -65.04 -22.78
C PRO A 658 17.06 -66.26 -22.36
N ASP A 659 16.42 -66.18 -21.19
CA ASP A 659 15.53 -67.20 -20.65
C ASP A 659 14.03 -66.92 -20.84
N ARG A 660 13.63 -65.78 -21.44
CA ARG A 660 12.23 -65.29 -21.51
C ARG A 660 11.50 -65.34 -20.16
N ILE A 661 12.20 -65.13 -19.06
CA ILE A 661 11.61 -65.18 -17.72
C ILE A 661 10.78 -63.92 -17.48
N ILE A 662 9.47 -64.01 -17.65
CA ILE A 662 8.53 -62.98 -17.20
C ILE A 662 8.37 -63.15 -15.69
N PHE A 663 8.79 -62.15 -14.92
CA PHE A 663 8.58 -62.16 -13.47
C PHE A 663 7.10 -61.93 -13.21
N THR A 664 6.40 -62.95 -12.69
CA THR A 664 4.99 -62.83 -12.35
C THR A 664 4.85 -62.11 -11.01
N THR A 665 4.23 -60.94 -11.02
CA THR A 665 3.71 -60.30 -9.81
C THR A 665 2.24 -60.68 -9.64
N PRO A 666 1.64 -60.48 -8.46
CA PRO A 666 0.22 -60.74 -8.26
C PRO A 666 -0.69 -59.97 -9.25
N LEU A 667 -0.28 -58.78 -9.70
CA LEU A 667 -1.10 -57.90 -10.54
C LEU A 667 -0.81 -58.04 -12.05
N SER A 668 0.41 -58.45 -12.41
CA SER A 668 0.86 -58.46 -13.81
C SER A 668 2.19 -59.19 -14.01
N GLY A 669 2.51 -59.52 -15.26
CA GLY A 669 3.87 -59.91 -15.64
C GLY A 669 4.78 -58.68 -15.77
N CYS A 670 6.02 -58.77 -15.28
CA CYS A 670 7.04 -57.74 -15.44
C CYS A 670 8.18 -58.24 -16.34
N ALA A 671 8.51 -57.44 -17.35
CA ALA A 671 9.61 -57.74 -18.27
C ALA A 671 10.99 -57.68 -17.58
N ASN A 672 11.19 -56.76 -16.61
CA ASN A 672 12.41 -56.66 -15.83
C ASN A 672 12.19 -55.89 -14.51
N ILE A 673 12.27 -56.59 -13.37
CA ILE A 673 12.10 -56.01 -12.02
C ILE A 673 13.31 -55.18 -11.56
N PHE A 674 14.49 -55.38 -12.14
CA PHE A 674 15.73 -54.68 -11.78
C PHE A 674 16.00 -53.44 -12.64
N SER A 675 15.19 -53.22 -13.68
CA SER A 675 15.31 -52.07 -14.57
C SER A 675 13.97 -51.35 -14.74
N PRO A 676 13.42 -50.75 -13.67
CA PRO A 676 12.14 -50.06 -13.75
C PRO A 676 12.26 -48.75 -14.59
N PRO A 677 11.16 -48.21 -15.13
CA PRO A 677 11.18 -46.97 -15.92
C PRO A 677 11.63 -45.75 -15.09
N ASP A 678 11.98 -44.66 -15.79
CA ASP A 678 12.56 -43.47 -15.16
C ASP A 678 11.64 -42.85 -14.09
N PHE A 679 10.33 -42.93 -14.24
CA PHE A 679 9.39 -42.41 -13.24
C PHE A 679 9.45 -43.15 -11.90
N ILE A 680 9.87 -44.43 -11.88
CA ILE A 680 10.14 -45.20 -10.67
C ILE A 680 11.57 -44.92 -10.18
N ARG A 681 12.56 -44.87 -11.07
CA ARG A 681 13.96 -44.59 -10.70
C ARG A 681 14.15 -43.23 -10.02
N ASN A 682 13.29 -42.27 -10.34
CA ASN A 682 13.28 -40.93 -9.75
C ASN A 682 12.50 -40.86 -8.43
N MET A 683 11.91 -41.96 -7.94
CA MET A 683 11.21 -41.96 -6.65
C MET A 683 12.20 -42.08 -5.48
N PRO A 684 11.93 -41.44 -4.32
CA PRO A 684 12.79 -41.54 -3.14
C PRO A 684 12.96 -42.96 -2.60
N SER A 685 12.03 -43.86 -2.91
CA SER A 685 12.04 -45.27 -2.49
C SER A 685 12.87 -46.18 -3.41
N TYR A 686 13.41 -45.65 -4.52
CA TYR A 686 14.25 -46.44 -5.43
C TYR A 686 15.69 -46.50 -4.94
N VAL A 687 16.23 -47.71 -4.88
CA VAL A 687 17.64 -47.99 -4.61
C VAL A 687 18.21 -48.73 -5.80
N GLU A 688 19.28 -48.20 -6.38
CA GLU A 688 19.94 -48.80 -7.54
C GLU A 688 20.42 -50.22 -7.24
N GLY A 689 20.00 -51.18 -8.06
CA GLY A 689 20.28 -52.61 -7.89
C GLY A 689 19.25 -53.41 -7.08
N GLN A 690 18.26 -52.76 -6.45
CA GLN A 690 17.16 -53.45 -5.76
C GLN A 690 16.00 -53.78 -6.73
N ALA A 691 15.34 -54.92 -6.53
CA ALA A 691 14.13 -55.27 -7.27
C ALA A 691 12.99 -54.28 -6.96
N CYS A 692 12.25 -53.86 -7.99
CA CYS A 692 11.12 -52.96 -7.85
C CYS A 692 10.02 -53.53 -6.95
N SER A 693 9.64 -52.76 -5.92
CA SER A 693 8.58 -53.08 -4.95
C SER A 693 7.31 -52.23 -5.10
N GLN A 694 7.27 -51.33 -6.08
CA GLN A 694 6.17 -50.37 -6.27
C GLN A 694 5.00 -50.99 -7.07
N TYR A 695 4.34 -52.00 -6.52
CA TYR A 695 3.29 -52.76 -7.21
C TYR A 695 2.05 -51.93 -7.56
N ASN A 696 1.74 -50.89 -6.77
CA ASN A 696 0.65 -49.94 -7.01
C ASN A 696 0.86 -49.05 -8.26
N LYS A 697 2.07 -49.08 -8.84
CA LYS A 697 2.42 -48.38 -10.09
C LYS A 697 2.65 -49.35 -11.26
N CYS A 698 2.38 -50.65 -11.08
CA CYS A 698 2.58 -51.64 -12.13
C CYS A 698 1.69 -51.39 -13.35
N LEU A 699 0.42 -50.99 -13.18
CA LEU A 699 -0.50 -50.78 -14.30
C LEU A 699 -0.12 -49.57 -15.19
N SER A 700 0.66 -48.62 -14.66
CA SER A 700 1.18 -47.47 -15.42
C SER A 700 2.62 -47.67 -15.89
N CYS A 701 3.21 -48.85 -15.66
CA CYS A 701 4.60 -49.14 -15.98
C CYS A 701 4.76 -49.63 -17.42
N GLU A 702 5.75 -49.12 -18.14
CA GLU A 702 6.06 -49.56 -19.52
C GLU A 702 6.56 -51.02 -19.60
N ASN A 703 7.04 -51.58 -18.49
CA ASN A 703 7.52 -52.97 -18.41
C ASN A 703 6.39 -53.97 -18.11
N VAL A 704 5.14 -53.50 -18.02
CA VAL A 704 3.99 -54.34 -17.65
C VAL A 704 3.51 -55.17 -18.84
N LEU A 705 3.20 -56.43 -18.57
CA LEU A 705 2.54 -57.33 -19.51
C LEU A 705 1.30 -57.91 -18.85
N LEU A 706 0.15 -57.66 -19.46
CA LEU A 706 -1.14 -58.19 -19.03
C LEU A 706 -1.55 -59.34 -19.94
N ALA A 707 -2.11 -60.38 -19.34
CA ALA A 707 -2.62 -61.56 -20.03
C ALA A 707 -3.93 -61.98 -19.36
N ALA A 708 -4.74 -62.79 -20.05
CA ALA A 708 -6.09 -63.14 -19.60
C ALA A 708 -6.15 -63.77 -18.19
N ASN A 709 -5.09 -64.47 -17.79
CA ASN A 709 -4.97 -65.07 -16.46
C ASN A 709 -4.80 -64.05 -15.32
N HIS A 710 -4.41 -62.80 -15.61
CA HIS A 710 -4.28 -61.72 -14.61
C HIS A 710 -5.61 -60.98 -14.38
N LEU A 711 -6.55 -61.07 -15.31
CA LEU A 711 -7.83 -60.36 -15.25
C LEU A 711 -8.63 -60.62 -13.95
N PRO A 712 -8.73 -61.86 -13.43
CA PRO A 712 -9.46 -62.11 -12.18
C PRO A 712 -8.95 -61.27 -11.01
N MET A 713 -7.62 -61.17 -10.85
CA MET A 713 -7.01 -60.37 -9.79
C MET A 713 -7.23 -58.86 -9.99
N LEU A 714 -7.23 -58.38 -11.25
CA LEU A 714 -7.53 -56.98 -11.56
C LEU A 714 -8.99 -56.61 -11.25
N PHE A 715 -9.94 -57.51 -11.55
CA PHE A 715 -11.35 -57.35 -11.15
C PHE A 715 -11.51 -57.35 -9.62
N ALA A 716 -10.76 -58.21 -8.91
CA ALA A 716 -10.75 -58.23 -7.44
C ALA A 716 -10.16 -56.92 -6.86
N MET A 717 -9.09 -56.39 -7.45
CA MET A 717 -8.52 -55.09 -7.08
C MET A 717 -9.49 -53.93 -7.31
N ARG A 718 -10.20 -53.92 -8.44
CA ARG A 718 -11.27 -52.94 -8.71
C ARG A 718 -12.37 -53.00 -7.67
N ARG A 719 -12.83 -54.22 -7.32
CA ARG A 719 -13.82 -54.44 -6.24
C ARG A 719 -13.32 -53.86 -4.92
N ASP A 720 -12.11 -54.18 -4.51
CA ASP A 720 -11.59 -53.80 -3.20
C ASP A 720 -11.35 -52.28 -3.11
N TYR A 721 -10.89 -51.64 -4.20
CA TYR A 721 -10.83 -50.19 -4.29
C TYR A 721 -12.19 -49.50 -4.22
N LEU A 722 -13.21 -50.04 -4.89
CA LEU A 722 -14.59 -49.53 -4.82
C LEU A 722 -15.19 -49.68 -3.40
N ILE A 723 -14.87 -50.77 -2.69
CA ILE A 723 -15.28 -50.96 -1.30
C ILE A 723 -14.57 -49.96 -0.38
N LEU A 724 -13.25 -49.75 -0.57
CA LEU A 724 -12.46 -48.79 0.21
C LEU A 724 -12.95 -47.35 0.03
N THR A 725 -13.32 -46.96 -1.20
CA THR A 725 -13.93 -45.64 -1.50
C THR A 725 -15.25 -45.44 -0.78
N GLN A 726 -16.07 -46.50 -0.67
CA GLN A 726 -17.41 -46.42 -0.07
C GLN A 726 -17.40 -46.47 1.45
N ARG A 727 -16.46 -47.20 2.07
CA ARG A 727 -16.46 -47.48 3.52
C ARG A 727 -15.52 -46.58 4.34
N ASN A 728 -14.46 -46.05 3.73
CA ASN A 728 -13.42 -45.28 4.42
C ASN A 728 -13.28 -43.86 3.86
N ARG A 729 -12.82 -42.91 4.69
CA ARG A 729 -12.38 -41.57 4.24
C ARG A 729 -11.02 -41.59 3.52
N ILE A 730 -10.64 -42.72 2.92
CA ILE A 730 -9.32 -42.90 2.32
C ILE A 730 -9.10 -42.00 1.10
N MET A 731 -10.19 -41.58 0.46
CA MET A 731 -10.19 -40.58 -0.63
C MET A 731 -9.72 -39.19 -0.18
N GLU A 732 -9.83 -38.89 1.12
CA GLU A 732 -9.32 -37.63 1.69
C GLU A 732 -7.80 -37.71 1.94
N THR A 733 -7.21 -38.91 1.95
CA THR A 733 -5.77 -39.15 2.17
C THR A 733 -4.98 -39.04 0.86
N PRO A 734 -3.63 -38.85 0.89
CA PRO A 734 -2.82 -38.82 -0.34
C PRO A 734 -2.94 -40.11 -1.17
N TYR A 735 -3.29 -41.22 -0.51
CA TYR A 735 -3.51 -42.51 -1.14
C TYR A 735 -4.79 -42.56 -1.99
N GLY A 736 -5.76 -41.67 -1.74
CA GLY A 736 -6.99 -41.56 -2.53
C GLY A 736 -6.72 -41.28 -4.01
N TYR A 737 -5.75 -40.42 -4.31
CA TYR A 737 -5.34 -40.13 -5.70
C TYR A 737 -4.76 -41.36 -6.41
N VAL A 738 -3.99 -42.18 -5.70
CA VAL A 738 -3.43 -43.43 -6.23
C VAL A 738 -4.53 -44.44 -6.53
N ILE A 739 -5.59 -44.47 -5.71
CA ILE A 739 -6.77 -45.31 -5.95
C ILE A 739 -7.53 -44.81 -7.19
N GLU A 740 -7.75 -43.50 -7.34
CA GLU A 740 -8.43 -42.93 -8.53
C GLU A 740 -7.67 -43.22 -9.82
N GLU A 741 -6.34 -43.00 -9.81
CA GLU A 741 -5.47 -43.30 -10.95
C GLU A 741 -5.54 -44.77 -11.35
N ASN A 742 -5.47 -45.68 -10.37
CA ASN A 742 -5.58 -47.12 -10.64
C ASN A 742 -6.98 -47.53 -11.10
N LEU A 743 -8.06 -46.95 -10.54
CA LEU A 743 -9.43 -47.21 -10.99
C LEU A 743 -9.63 -46.78 -12.45
N ALA A 744 -9.04 -45.66 -12.88
CA ALA A 744 -9.08 -45.22 -14.27
C ALA A 744 -8.34 -46.19 -15.20
N LEU A 745 -7.13 -46.64 -14.82
CA LEU A 745 -6.37 -47.64 -15.59
C LEU A 745 -7.10 -48.99 -15.66
N LEU A 746 -7.72 -49.41 -14.55
CA LEU A 746 -8.53 -50.62 -14.50
C LEU A 746 -9.78 -50.50 -15.38
N ASP A 747 -10.39 -49.33 -15.53
CA ASP A 747 -11.50 -49.14 -16.47
C ASP A 747 -11.04 -49.33 -17.92
N GLU A 748 -9.86 -48.84 -18.31
CA GLU A 748 -9.32 -49.07 -19.66
C GLU A 748 -9.10 -50.57 -19.94
N VAL A 749 -8.64 -51.34 -18.94
CA VAL A 749 -8.35 -52.77 -19.10
C VAL A 749 -9.60 -53.66 -18.96
N LEU A 750 -10.55 -53.31 -18.10
CA LEU A 750 -11.66 -54.20 -17.71
C LEU A 750 -13.02 -53.82 -18.31
N ASN A 751 -13.13 -52.65 -18.95
CA ASN A 751 -14.39 -52.22 -19.56
C ASN A 751 -14.58 -52.88 -20.93
N PRO A 752 -15.67 -53.62 -21.18
CA PRO A 752 -15.90 -54.32 -22.45
C PRO A 752 -15.93 -53.42 -23.69
N LYS A 753 -16.09 -52.10 -23.51
CA LYS A 753 -16.10 -51.12 -24.61
C LYS A 753 -14.71 -50.55 -24.93
N LYS A 754 -13.74 -50.71 -24.04
CA LYS A 754 -12.39 -50.12 -24.13
C LYS A 754 -11.27 -51.15 -24.13
N SER A 755 -11.50 -52.29 -23.51
CA SER A 755 -10.53 -53.36 -23.32
C SER A 755 -10.16 -54.03 -24.63
N ASP A 756 -8.88 -54.41 -24.75
CA ASP A 756 -8.35 -55.25 -25.82
C ASP A 756 -8.66 -56.75 -25.59
N PHE A 757 -9.18 -57.14 -24.42
CA PHE A 757 -9.56 -58.52 -24.12
C PHE A 757 -10.97 -58.85 -24.64
N SER A 758 -11.20 -60.11 -24.96
CA SER A 758 -12.53 -60.55 -25.42
C SER A 758 -13.57 -60.39 -24.31
N ILE A 759 -14.82 -60.11 -24.70
CA ILE A 759 -15.95 -60.00 -23.76
C ILE A 759 -16.09 -61.29 -22.94
N GLU A 760 -15.87 -62.44 -23.58
CA GLU A 760 -15.91 -63.77 -22.95
C GLU A 760 -14.83 -63.92 -21.85
N ASP A 761 -13.62 -63.43 -22.09
CA ASP A 761 -12.52 -63.43 -21.11
C ASP A 761 -12.83 -62.51 -19.93
N LEU A 762 -13.37 -61.31 -20.20
CA LEU A 762 -13.74 -60.34 -19.17
C LEU A 762 -14.87 -60.87 -18.27
N GLU A 763 -15.93 -61.43 -18.85
CA GLU A 763 -17.03 -62.02 -18.09
C GLU A 763 -16.58 -63.23 -17.27
N ARG A 764 -15.72 -64.07 -17.85
CA ARG A 764 -15.14 -65.22 -17.13
C ARG A 764 -14.27 -64.74 -15.97
N ALA A 765 -13.44 -63.73 -16.19
CA ALA A 765 -12.55 -63.19 -15.19
C ALA A 765 -13.30 -62.51 -14.04
N GLU A 766 -14.36 -61.75 -14.34
CA GLU A 766 -15.21 -61.12 -13.32
C GLU A 766 -15.89 -62.14 -12.41
N ARG A 767 -16.34 -63.28 -12.97
CA ARG A 767 -16.84 -64.41 -12.16
C ARG A 767 -15.78 -65.04 -11.27
N LEU A 768 -14.55 -65.18 -11.79
CA LEU A 768 -13.44 -65.80 -11.05
C LEU A 768 -12.88 -64.87 -9.96
N ALA A 769 -12.97 -63.55 -10.13
CA ALA A 769 -12.50 -62.54 -9.18
C ALA A 769 -13.14 -62.65 -7.79
N VAL A 770 -14.32 -63.27 -7.68
CA VAL A 770 -14.98 -63.54 -6.39
C VAL A 770 -14.11 -64.43 -5.49
N TYR A 771 -13.29 -65.30 -6.06
CA TYR A 771 -12.43 -66.25 -5.34
C TYR A 771 -10.99 -65.74 -5.18
N GLU A 772 -10.68 -64.54 -5.67
CA GLU A 772 -9.35 -63.93 -5.55
C GLU A 772 -9.31 -62.99 -4.33
N GLU A 773 -8.29 -63.18 -3.49
CA GLU A 773 -7.96 -62.30 -2.38
C GLU A 773 -6.83 -61.36 -2.80
N THR A 774 -7.06 -60.05 -2.71
CA THR A 774 -6.00 -59.08 -2.94
C THR A 774 -5.16 -58.95 -1.68
N ALA A 775 -3.84 -59.15 -1.81
CA ALA A 775 -2.93 -58.65 -0.79
C ALA A 775 -3.02 -57.12 -0.86
N ILE A 776 -3.50 -56.47 0.19
CA ILE A 776 -3.55 -55.00 0.29
C ILE A 776 -2.13 -54.49 0.03
N VAL A 777 -1.91 -53.98 -1.18
CA VAL A 777 -0.59 -53.59 -1.69
C VAL A 777 -0.04 -52.47 -0.82
N ASP A 778 1.10 -52.74 -0.19
CA ASP A 778 1.81 -51.96 0.84
C ASP A 778 1.41 -50.49 0.98
N GLY A 779 0.95 -50.15 2.19
CA GLY A 779 0.54 -48.80 2.60
C GLY A 779 -0.45 -48.77 3.76
N VAL A 780 -1.04 -49.91 4.13
CA VAL A 780 -1.96 -50.03 5.26
C VAL A 780 -1.41 -51.03 6.29
N THR A 781 -0.36 -50.60 6.99
CA THR A 781 -0.06 -51.11 8.32
C THR A 781 0.09 -49.91 9.26
N ALA A 782 -0.93 -49.76 10.12
CA ALA A 782 -1.01 -48.93 11.33
C ALA A 782 -0.68 -47.44 11.21
#